data_AF-A0AAJ7E040-F1
#
_entry.id   AF-A0AAJ7E040-F1
#
_cell.length_a   1.000
_cell.length_b   1.000
_cell.length_c   1.000
_cell.angle_alpha   90.00
_cell.angle_beta   90.00
_cell.angle_gamma   90.00
#
_symmetry.space_group_name_H-M   'P 1'
#
loop_
_entity.id
_entity.type
_entity.pdbx_description
1 polymer ?
#
loop_
_entity_poly.entity_id
_entity_poly.type
_entity_poly.pdbx_seq_one_letter_code
_entity_poly.pdbx_strand_id
1 'polypeptide(L)'
;MEHTKTQSTSRLLITSCIENKDELEEKFERCYIVLQNLSTGLSEKEVHDSLNNAVCKDKTHEEVCLGLLVVILSEPKEATKSYRDLTLVTRDGLAIVLAHLNQLVLERYLKLNDIARSQLLWLLREMIRTSVANVDNLCLSLLRHAAGGDVSQRNLFLIDALLDIFQENRLWLDKFPFLVASIVYTYLRLIEDHSAVHLSTLRQKEVNFMVLLIRERIVECLVIGRDLVRLLQNIARIPEFEILWKDMLVNPKSLNPNFTGVLQLLQTRTSRRFLQSRLTPEMERKLVFLTSQVRFGNHKRYQEWFQKQYLATPESQTLRCDLIRFIVGVIHPTNELLCSDIIPRWAVIGWLFTTCTLPVAASNAKLALFYDWLFFESDKDNIMNIEPAILVMHNSMRSHPAVTATLLDFLCRIIPNFYPALEDKVRNGIFSSLRQILEKRVLPSLYPLFDSPKLDRELRTKIRETFKEFCLPPNIDAGKIEELSKDLNTDMAFDNVDHSTMGIHQLNEEVEPVFSDEEEDVSLRMSRRNENIDEEDPSLPAIKLRNEVNMRCNVKKDLSFYTTLEPEELRTVVENLHFELDNETRCQIMERIVQMIIQDEIDTETMPTLASCLSNTLSKQIKLDIFPIDNLNDDALIDSISTPLFVMFRNQFQLCKEEDNRRQLLARVLAEFQSIQPRIGYLLLYFLKIWGKEEEKREAEHSNILNDMKGTVYKDFCSQREEKLDSCLLFDLKRCHEDNVSMLCYILPDIYMEFQNLALGNTQLLHLVVSTVDSSQIQDLVCQIMQGHLRMLKRESLSSLLIASLNWETFEQYCFWQLIFAHDFSIDYVLPILPKLQFRNHAEALTSILLMLKQEKPTQELLKQLLTRQNTEGDMFVVAALKYWCREYEDKLGELLGTLLLSRYPVTSPNKRKRSNIKHNQISGLPSGEQVLGHLDQLRQYCISTSELQIYQSEGMQKALQQAQAASSDSLRKSYGDLFALAEVNEENEPPVSLSTSSSKKHAPISMNLTTIKGHRKTTINAREKSTFKRAPPRDRNTESSEQTSEDEEIVKPKQAKKRKKINPVGSDTD
;
A
#
# COMPACT_ATOMS: atom_id res chain seq x y z
N MET A 1 -42.45 15.66 -4.63
CA MET A 1 -42.21 14.38 -3.94
C MET A 1 -41.33 13.55 -4.85
N GLU A 2 -40.05 13.48 -4.55
CA GLU A 2 -39.15 12.58 -5.28
C GLU A 2 -39.29 11.18 -4.68
N HIS A 3 -39.47 10.18 -5.52
CA HIS A 3 -39.43 8.79 -5.05
C HIS A 3 -37.98 8.41 -4.76
N THR A 4 -37.60 8.46 -3.48
CA THR A 4 -36.41 7.76 -2.99
C THR A 4 -36.52 6.30 -3.38
N LYS A 5 -35.74 5.88 -4.37
CA LYS A 5 -35.51 4.46 -4.65
C LYS A 5 -34.83 3.86 -3.42
N THR A 6 -35.60 3.13 -2.61
CA THR A 6 -35.02 2.21 -1.63
C THR A 6 -34.12 1.24 -2.39
N GLN A 7 -32.81 1.27 -2.14
CA GLN A 7 -31.92 0.22 -2.63
C GLN A 7 -32.45 -1.13 -2.12
N SER A 8 -32.68 -2.09 -3.01
CA SER A 8 -33.02 -3.44 -2.56
C SER A 8 -31.79 -4.01 -1.84
N THR A 9 -31.97 -4.33 -0.57
CA THR A 9 -30.92 -4.97 0.23
C THR A 9 -30.63 -6.34 -0.36
N SER A 10 -29.35 -6.58 -0.70
CA SER A 10 -28.82 -7.86 -1.18
C SER A 10 -29.37 -9.03 -0.34
N ARG A 11 -29.81 -10.11 -1.01
CA ARG A 11 -30.47 -11.26 -0.38
C ARG A 11 -29.52 -12.43 -0.16
N LEU A 12 -28.53 -12.59 -1.03
CA LEU A 12 -27.57 -13.69 -1.00
C LEU A 12 -26.15 -13.22 -0.65
N LEU A 13 -25.79 -12.01 -1.07
CA LEU A 13 -24.46 -11.45 -0.87
C LEU A 13 -24.41 -10.51 0.35
N ILE A 14 -23.19 -10.09 0.69
CA ILE A 14 -22.87 -8.96 1.53
C ILE A 14 -22.26 -7.92 0.60
N THR A 15 -22.91 -6.78 0.45
CA THR A 15 -22.46 -5.67 -0.40
C THR A 15 -22.17 -4.43 0.44
N SER A 16 -21.09 -3.72 0.12
CA SER A 16 -20.78 -2.41 0.68
C SER A 16 -21.42 -1.28 -0.13
N CYS A 17 -21.48 -0.08 0.43
CA CYS A 17 -22.05 1.11 -0.23
C CYS A 17 -21.22 1.65 -1.43
N ILE A 18 -20.06 1.06 -1.70
CA ILE A 18 -19.13 1.46 -2.78
C ILE A 18 -19.17 0.45 -3.94
N GLU A 19 -19.73 -0.74 -3.74
CA GLU A 19 -19.78 -1.79 -4.76
C GLU A 19 -20.97 -1.62 -5.71
N ASN A 20 -20.70 -1.80 -7.01
CA ASN A 20 -21.75 -1.97 -8.00
C ASN A 20 -22.59 -3.22 -7.70
N LYS A 21 -23.87 -3.19 -8.10
CA LYS A 21 -24.75 -4.35 -8.00
C LYS A 21 -24.20 -5.50 -8.84
N ASP A 22 -24.20 -6.70 -8.26
CA ASP A 22 -23.65 -7.89 -8.89
C ASP A 22 -24.60 -8.47 -9.95
N GLU A 23 -24.08 -8.80 -11.14
CA GLU A 23 -24.87 -9.30 -12.27
C GLU A 23 -25.54 -10.67 -12.00
N LEU A 24 -24.86 -11.54 -11.24
CA LEU A 24 -25.36 -12.86 -10.89
C LEU A 24 -26.46 -12.74 -9.81
N GLU A 25 -26.29 -11.86 -8.82
CA GLU A 25 -27.38 -11.53 -7.89
C GLU A 25 -28.56 -10.83 -8.59
N GLU A 26 -28.33 -9.95 -9.56
CA GLU A 26 -29.44 -9.35 -10.34
C GLU A 26 -30.16 -10.37 -11.24
N LYS A 27 -29.46 -11.41 -11.75
CA LYS A 27 -30.12 -12.56 -12.37
C LYS A 27 -31.01 -13.28 -11.35
N PHE A 28 -30.46 -13.61 -10.18
CA PHE A 28 -31.20 -14.30 -9.12
C PHE A 28 -32.42 -13.51 -8.60
N GLU A 29 -32.29 -12.20 -8.36
CA GLU A 29 -33.40 -11.34 -7.90
C GLU A 29 -34.53 -11.27 -8.94
N ARG A 30 -34.21 -11.23 -10.24
CA ARG A 30 -35.21 -11.32 -11.31
C ARG A 30 -35.92 -12.67 -11.33
N CYS A 31 -35.19 -13.79 -11.21
CA CYS A 31 -35.77 -15.13 -11.13
C CYS A 31 -36.69 -15.29 -9.90
N TYR A 32 -36.27 -14.75 -8.75
CA TYR A 32 -37.08 -14.71 -7.52
C TYR A 32 -38.37 -13.89 -7.71
N ILE A 33 -38.32 -12.73 -8.39
CA ILE A 33 -39.51 -11.93 -8.71
C ILE A 33 -40.46 -12.69 -9.64
N VAL A 34 -39.94 -13.43 -10.65
CA VAL A 34 -40.76 -14.30 -11.52
C VAL A 34 -41.46 -15.39 -10.69
N LEU A 35 -40.76 -16.05 -9.76
CA LEU A 35 -41.37 -17.03 -8.86
C LEU A 35 -42.47 -16.43 -7.98
N GLN A 36 -42.23 -15.27 -7.38
CA GLN A 36 -43.21 -14.56 -6.54
C GLN A 36 -44.47 -14.21 -7.33
N ASN A 37 -44.32 -13.70 -8.56
CA ASN A 37 -45.45 -13.39 -9.45
C ASN A 37 -46.28 -14.62 -9.85
N LEU A 38 -45.68 -15.82 -9.87
CA LEU A 38 -46.35 -17.09 -10.20
C LEU A 38 -46.99 -17.79 -8.99
N SER A 39 -46.77 -17.29 -7.77
CA SER A 39 -47.17 -17.97 -6.52
C SER A 39 -47.94 -17.09 -5.52
N THR A 40 -47.85 -15.76 -5.62
CA THR A 40 -48.51 -14.82 -4.69
C THR A 40 -50.04 -14.97 -4.72
N GLY A 41 -50.63 -15.23 -3.55
CA GLY A 41 -52.10 -15.29 -3.37
C GLY A 41 -52.77 -16.59 -3.80
N LEU A 42 -52.02 -17.61 -4.21
CA LEU A 42 -52.51 -18.93 -4.60
C LEU A 42 -52.42 -19.94 -3.44
N SER A 43 -53.29 -20.96 -3.43
CA SER A 43 -53.12 -22.12 -2.53
C SER A 43 -51.97 -23.03 -2.99
N GLU A 44 -51.42 -23.88 -2.11
CA GLU A 44 -50.24 -24.70 -2.45
C GLU A 44 -50.42 -25.57 -3.70
N LYS A 45 -51.63 -26.06 -3.96
CA LYS A 45 -51.94 -26.82 -5.18
C LYS A 45 -51.93 -25.91 -6.41
N GLU A 46 -52.55 -24.74 -6.33
CA GLU A 46 -52.59 -23.77 -7.43
C GLU A 46 -51.19 -23.20 -7.74
N VAL A 47 -50.33 -23.04 -6.72
CA VAL A 47 -48.90 -22.76 -6.91
C VAL A 47 -48.24 -23.90 -7.68
N HIS A 48 -48.41 -25.16 -7.26
CA HIS A 48 -47.79 -26.30 -7.95
C HIS A 48 -48.26 -26.44 -9.40
N ASP A 49 -49.56 -26.31 -9.66
CA ASP A 49 -50.15 -26.35 -11.00
C ASP A 49 -49.68 -25.14 -11.84
N SER A 50 -49.54 -23.94 -11.25
CA SER A 50 -48.98 -22.73 -11.89
C SER A 50 -47.52 -22.94 -12.32
N LEU A 51 -46.67 -23.44 -11.42
CA LEU A 51 -45.25 -23.66 -11.69
C LEU A 51 -45.03 -24.77 -12.73
N ASN A 52 -45.77 -25.89 -12.65
CA ASN A 52 -45.75 -26.94 -13.68
C ASN A 52 -46.08 -26.40 -15.08
N ASN A 53 -47.09 -25.53 -15.19
CA ASN A 53 -47.44 -24.90 -16.46
C ASN A 53 -46.39 -23.86 -16.93
N ALA A 54 -45.69 -23.19 -16.01
CA ALA A 54 -44.62 -22.26 -16.33
C ALA A 54 -43.34 -22.95 -16.84
N VAL A 55 -42.93 -24.07 -16.25
CA VAL A 55 -41.74 -24.84 -16.69
C VAL A 55 -41.92 -25.59 -18.02
N CYS A 56 -43.12 -25.56 -18.61
CA CYS A 56 -43.37 -26.09 -19.95
C CYS A 56 -42.64 -25.33 -21.08
N LYS A 57 -42.04 -24.16 -20.80
CA LYS A 57 -41.21 -23.39 -21.75
C LYS A 57 -39.81 -23.21 -21.17
N ASP A 58 -38.77 -23.42 -22.00
CA ASP A 58 -37.39 -23.57 -21.51
C ASP A 58 -36.85 -22.36 -20.74
N LYS A 59 -37.14 -21.13 -21.23
CA LYS A 59 -36.73 -19.91 -20.54
C LYS A 59 -37.36 -19.76 -19.14
N THR A 60 -38.65 -20.05 -19.01
CA THR A 60 -39.35 -19.95 -17.72
C THR A 60 -39.06 -21.15 -16.81
N HIS A 61 -38.59 -22.28 -17.35
CA HIS A 61 -38.00 -23.36 -16.54
C HIS A 61 -36.74 -22.89 -15.79
N GLU A 62 -35.81 -22.19 -16.47
CA GLU A 62 -34.66 -21.57 -15.80
C GLU A 62 -35.11 -20.55 -14.74
N GLU A 63 -35.97 -19.61 -15.11
CA GLU A 63 -36.40 -18.52 -14.21
C GLU A 63 -37.12 -19.05 -12.95
N VAL A 64 -37.95 -20.10 -13.06
CA VAL A 64 -38.60 -20.76 -11.91
C VAL A 64 -37.59 -21.54 -11.06
N CYS A 65 -36.72 -22.35 -11.68
CA CYS A 65 -35.77 -23.18 -10.93
C CYS A 65 -34.74 -22.34 -10.15
N LEU A 66 -34.23 -21.26 -10.77
CA LEU A 66 -33.33 -20.32 -10.08
C LEU A 66 -34.08 -19.48 -9.06
N GLY A 67 -35.35 -19.12 -9.29
CA GLY A 67 -36.18 -18.46 -8.28
C GLY A 67 -36.35 -19.32 -7.01
N LEU A 68 -36.60 -20.62 -7.18
CA LEU A 68 -36.69 -21.57 -6.05
C LEU A 68 -35.35 -21.75 -5.35
N LEU A 69 -34.24 -21.76 -6.07
CA LEU A 69 -32.88 -21.75 -5.48
C LEU A 69 -32.66 -20.52 -4.58
N VAL A 70 -33.14 -19.32 -4.96
CA VAL A 70 -33.04 -18.13 -4.12
C VAL A 70 -33.84 -18.27 -2.82
N VAL A 71 -35.06 -18.84 -2.87
CA VAL A 71 -35.83 -19.12 -1.64
C VAL A 71 -35.07 -20.11 -0.75
N ILE A 72 -34.56 -21.20 -1.33
CA ILE A 72 -33.78 -22.21 -0.60
C ILE A 72 -32.55 -21.59 0.09
N LEU A 73 -31.83 -20.69 -0.59
CA LEU A 73 -30.61 -20.07 -0.06
C LEU A 73 -30.87 -18.91 0.93
N SER A 74 -32.00 -18.20 0.83
CA SER A 74 -32.28 -17.01 1.67
C SER A 74 -33.33 -17.20 2.76
N GLU A 75 -34.20 -18.21 2.67
CA GLU A 75 -35.36 -18.39 3.56
C GLU A 75 -35.43 -19.81 4.15
N PRO A 76 -34.63 -20.12 5.20
CA PRO A 76 -34.47 -21.48 5.75
C PRO A 76 -35.75 -22.22 6.15
N LYS A 77 -36.83 -21.48 6.46
CA LYS A 77 -38.12 -22.07 6.85
C LYS A 77 -38.87 -22.67 5.66
N GLU A 78 -38.82 -22.01 4.50
CA GLU A 78 -39.48 -22.48 3.28
C GLU A 78 -38.58 -23.43 2.47
N ALA A 79 -37.26 -23.42 2.69
CA ALA A 79 -36.28 -24.18 1.92
C ALA A 79 -36.61 -25.67 1.72
N THR A 80 -37.16 -26.38 2.73
CA THR A 80 -37.58 -27.79 2.57
C THR A 80 -38.76 -27.95 1.60
N LYS A 81 -39.73 -27.04 1.64
CA LYS A 81 -40.86 -26.98 0.72
C LYS A 81 -40.41 -26.56 -0.68
N SER A 82 -39.64 -25.48 -0.80
CA SER A 82 -39.10 -25.01 -2.08
C SER A 82 -38.18 -26.04 -2.75
N TYR A 83 -37.42 -26.83 -1.98
CA TYR A 83 -36.62 -27.91 -2.54
C TYR A 83 -37.47 -29.08 -3.04
N ARG A 84 -38.49 -29.53 -2.28
CA ARG A 84 -39.47 -30.50 -2.76
C ARG A 84 -40.11 -30.02 -4.06
N ASP A 85 -40.61 -28.79 -4.07
CA ASP A 85 -41.32 -28.23 -5.22
C ASP A 85 -40.36 -28.08 -6.43
N LEU A 86 -39.10 -27.68 -6.21
CA LEU A 86 -38.03 -27.68 -7.21
C LEU A 86 -37.76 -29.08 -7.79
N THR A 87 -37.68 -30.12 -6.97
CA THR A 87 -37.49 -31.51 -7.43
C THR A 87 -38.68 -32.07 -8.22
N LEU A 88 -39.87 -31.44 -8.12
CA LEU A 88 -41.05 -31.83 -8.90
C LEU A 88 -41.17 -31.07 -10.23
N VAL A 89 -40.70 -29.81 -10.31
CA VAL A 89 -40.80 -28.97 -11.52
C VAL A 89 -39.55 -28.98 -12.41
N THR A 90 -38.40 -29.46 -11.92
CA THR A 90 -37.18 -29.64 -12.73
C THR A 90 -37.41 -30.63 -13.87
N ARG A 91 -36.95 -30.26 -15.07
CA ARG A 91 -37.05 -31.09 -16.29
C ARG A 91 -35.69 -31.60 -16.77
N ASP A 92 -34.63 -31.22 -16.07
CA ASP A 92 -33.22 -31.40 -16.40
C ASP A 92 -32.42 -32.11 -15.30
N GLY A 93 -33.09 -32.62 -14.25
CA GLY A 93 -32.42 -33.30 -13.13
C GLY A 93 -31.57 -32.36 -12.28
N LEU A 94 -31.99 -31.10 -12.14
CA LEU A 94 -31.29 -30.01 -11.44
C LEU A 94 -29.95 -29.58 -12.07
N ALA A 95 -29.65 -29.96 -13.32
CA ALA A 95 -28.40 -29.59 -13.99
C ALA A 95 -28.15 -28.07 -14.04
N ILE A 96 -29.18 -27.29 -14.38
CA ILE A 96 -29.12 -25.82 -14.45
C ILE A 96 -28.96 -25.18 -13.06
N VAL A 97 -29.52 -25.82 -12.03
CA VAL A 97 -29.38 -25.39 -10.63
C VAL A 97 -27.94 -25.65 -10.17
N LEU A 98 -27.39 -26.84 -10.42
CA LEU A 98 -26.01 -27.19 -10.08
C LEU A 98 -24.98 -26.36 -10.84
N ALA A 99 -25.23 -26.00 -12.10
CA ALA A 99 -24.36 -25.11 -12.86
C ALA A 99 -24.26 -23.73 -12.21
N HIS A 100 -25.38 -23.08 -11.94
CA HIS A 100 -25.42 -21.77 -11.27
C HIS A 100 -24.93 -21.81 -9.82
N LEU A 101 -25.14 -22.92 -9.11
CA LEU A 101 -24.65 -23.10 -7.75
C LEU A 101 -23.12 -23.27 -7.69
N ASN A 102 -22.54 -24.00 -8.65
CA ASN A 102 -21.08 -24.05 -8.82
C ASN A 102 -20.49 -22.68 -9.19
N GLN A 103 -21.14 -21.94 -10.11
CA GLN A 103 -20.74 -20.58 -10.44
C GLN A 103 -20.75 -19.68 -9.19
N LEU A 104 -21.88 -19.64 -8.46
CA LEU A 104 -22.03 -18.85 -7.24
C LEU A 104 -20.97 -19.18 -6.18
N VAL A 105 -20.60 -20.45 -6.02
CA VAL A 105 -19.49 -20.87 -5.16
C VAL A 105 -18.16 -20.30 -5.65
N LEU A 106 -17.71 -20.72 -6.84
CA LEU A 106 -16.37 -20.39 -7.35
C LEU A 106 -16.16 -18.87 -7.49
N GLU A 107 -17.20 -18.13 -7.83
CA GLU A 107 -17.14 -16.70 -8.09
C GLU A 107 -17.43 -15.80 -6.88
N ARG A 108 -18.30 -16.22 -5.94
CA ARG A 108 -18.88 -15.32 -4.92
C ARG A 108 -19.00 -15.92 -3.51
N TYR A 109 -18.51 -17.14 -3.23
CA TYR A 109 -18.63 -17.76 -1.89
C TYR A 109 -18.16 -16.86 -0.72
N LEU A 110 -17.07 -16.10 -0.91
CA LEU A 110 -16.55 -15.17 0.11
C LEU A 110 -17.47 -13.97 0.36
N LYS A 111 -18.31 -13.59 -0.62
CA LYS A 111 -19.34 -12.54 -0.49
C LYS A 111 -20.69 -13.06 0.01
N LEU A 112 -20.95 -14.37 0.06
CA LEU A 112 -22.22 -14.89 0.59
C LEU A 112 -22.47 -14.41 2.03
N ASN A 113 -23.73 -14.16 2.37
CA ASN A 113 -24.13 -14.00 3.77
C ASN A 113 -24.20 -15.36 4.49
N ASP A 114 -24.17 -15.35 5.82
CA ASP A 114 -24.00 -16.59 6.59
C ASP A 114 -25.26 -17.49 6.60
N ILE A 115 -26.44 -16.94 6.28
CA ILE A 115 -27.65 -17.72 5.98
C ILE A 115 -27.43 -18.49 4.69
N ALA A 116 -27.03 -17.81 3.61
CA ALA A 116 -26.78 -18.43 2.31
C ALA A 116 -25.67 -19.48 2.34
N ARG A 117 -24.60 -19.29 3.16
CA ARG A 117 -23.59 -20.32 3.42
C ARG A 117 -24.17 -21.57 4.08
N SER A 118 -25.01 -21.38 5.11
CA SER A 118 -25.63 -22.48 5.86
C SER A 118 -26.61 -23.26 4.98
N GLN A 119 -27.43 -22.55 4.22
CA GLN A 119 -28.41 -23.14 3.30
C GLN A 119 -27.78 -23.83 2.09
N LEU A 120 -26.64 -23.35 1.60
CA LEU A 120 -25.83 -24.00 0.56
C LEU A 120 -25.33 -25.38 1.02
N LEU A 121 -24.87 -25.51 2.27
CA LEU A 121 -24.43 -26.78 2.85
C LEU A 121 -25.60 -27.73 3.14
N TRP A 122 -26.75 -27.20 3.57
CA TRP A 122 -28.00 -27.96 3.67
C TRP A 122 -28.45 -28.50 2.31
N LEU A 123 -28.46 -27.66 1.27
CA LEU A 123 -28.85 -28.04 -0.09
C LEU A 123 -27.89 -29.09 -0.68
N LEU A 124 -26.58 -28.97 -0.43
CA LEU A 124 -25.60 -29.98 -0.80
C LEU A 124 -25.95 -31.35 -0.18
N ARG A 125 -26.25 -31.37 1.13
CA ARG A 125 -26.61 -32.58 1.86
C ARG A 125 -27.88 -33.23 1.27
N GLU A 126 -28.89 -32.43 0.94
CA GLU A 126 -30.13 -32.90 0.32
C GLU A 126 -29.93 -33.41 -1.13
N MET A 127 -29.10 -32.74 -1.93
CA MET A 127 -28.74 -33.19 -3.29
C MET A 127 -27.96 -34.53 -3.28
N ILE A 128 -27.11 -34.74 -2.28
CA ILE A 128 -26.45 -36.03 -2.05
C ILE A 128 -27.47 -37.10 -1.62
N ARG A 129 -28.32 -36.78 -0.64
CA ARG A 129 -29.36 -37.68 -0.11
C ARG A 129 -30.36 -38.16 -1.17
N THR A 130 -30.68 -37.30 -2.14
CA THR A 130 -31.54 -37.61 -3.29
C THR A 130 -30.78 -38.19 -4.50
N SER A 131 -29.45 -38.35 -4.41
CA SER A 131 -28.58 -38.89 -5.47
C SER A 131 -28.65 -38.14 -6.80
N VAL A 132 -28.69 -36.81 -6.75
CA VAL A 132 -28.60 -35.94 -7.93
C VAL A 132 -27.24 -36.14 -8.63
N ALA A 133 -27.23 -36.12 -9.96
CA ALA A 133 -26.02 -36.32 -10.75
C ALA A 133 -25.04 -35.13 -10.63
N ASN A 134 -23.74 -35.39 -10.80
CA ASN A 134 -22.66 -34.38 -10.86
C ASN A 134 -22.45 -33.50 -9.60
N VAL A 135 -23.11 -33.82 -8.47
CA VAL A 135 -22.98 -33.10 -7.18
C VAL A 135 -21.57 -33.18 -6.58
N ASP A 136 -20.79 -34.21 -6.95
CA ASP A 136 -19.38 -34.34 -6.64
C ASP A 136 -18.55 -33.13 -7.12
N ASN A 137 -18.92 -32.50 -8.25
CA ASN A 137 -18.27 -31.27 -8.71
C ASN A 137 -18.55 -30.08 -7.78
N LEU A 138 -19.75 -29.99 -7.19
CA LEU A 138 -20.05 -28.97 -6.18
C LEU A 138 -19.26 -29.22 -4.88
N CYS A 139 -19.04 -30.48 -4.51
CA CYS A 139 -18.16 -30.86 -3.40
C CYS A 139 -16.72 -30.41 -3.67
N LEU A 140 -16.19 -30.65 -4.88
CA LEU A 140 -14.85 -30.19 -5.29
C LEU A 140 -14.74 -28.66 -5.26
N SER A 141 -15.74 -27.94 -5.78
CA SER A 141 -15.79 -26.47 -5.73
C SER A 141 -15.77 -25.94 -4.30
N LEU A 142 -16.55 -26.54 -3.38
CA LEU A 142 -16.57 -26.15 -1.97
C LEU A 142 -15.29 -26.51 -1.21
N LEU A 143 -14.66 -27.65 -1.51
CA LEU A 143 -13.37 -28.04 -0.94
C LEU A 143 -12.26 -27.01 -1.26
N ARG A 144 -12.36 -26.26 -2.36
CA ARG A 144 -11.44 -25.15 -2.67
C ARG A 144 -11.61 -23.92 -1.77
N HIS A 145 -12.74 -23.77 -1.09
CA HIS A 145 -12.97 -22.67 -0.13
C HIS A 145 -12.57 -23.04 1.30
N ALA A 146 -12.34 -24.34 1.59
CA ALA A 146 -11.66 -24.79 2.80
C ALA A 146 -10.16 -24.47 2.70
N ALA A 147 -9.82 -23.24 3.11
CA ALA A 147 -8.50 -22.63 2.93
C ALA A 147 -7.48 -23.15 3.95
N GLY A 148 -6.26 -23.42 3.49
CA GLY A 148 -5.12 -23.70 4.38
C GLY A 148 -4.57 -22.41 4.99
N GLY A 149 -4.13 -22.48 6.25
CA GLY A 149 -3.55 -21.36 7.00
C GLY A 149 -4.56 -20.32 7.52
N ASP A 150 -5.87 -20.61 7.44
CA ASP A 150 -6.95 -19.76 7.96
C ASP A 150 -7.75 -20.51 9.04
N VAL A 151 -7.64 -20.08 10.30
CA VAL A 151 -8.41 -20.62 11.44
C VAL A 151 -9.63 -19.75 11.81
N SER A 152 -10.11 -18.92 10.89
CA SER A 152 -11.31 -18.11 11.10
C SER A 152 -12.56 -19.00 11.26
N GLN A 153 -13.50 -18.54 12.10
CA GLN A 153 -14.73 -19.29 12.42
C GLN A 153 -15.56 -19.65 11.17
N ARG A 154 -15.50 -18.84 10.10
CA ARG A 154 -16.18 -19.14 8.82
C ARG A 154 -15.50 -20.27 8.04
N ASN A 155 -14.17 -20.34 8.05
CA ASN A 155 -13.44 -21.44 7.41
C ASN A 155 -13.60 -22.74 8.20
N LEU A 156 -13.43 -22.69 9.53
CA LEU A 156 -13.64 -23.83 10.43
C LEU A 156 -15.05 -24.42 10.31
N PHE A 157 -16.09 -23.58 10.23
CA PHE A 157 -17.47 -24.02 10.01
C PHE A 157 -17.66 -24.74 8.67
N LEU A 158 -17.08 -24.25 7.58
CA LEU A 158 -17.12 -24.90 6.27
C LEU A 158 -16.44 -26.29 6.33
N ILE A 159 -15.27 -26.37 6.96
CA ILE A 159 -14.48 -27.60 7.12
C ILE A 159 -15.28 -28.64 7.91
N ASP A 160 -15.77 -28.30 9.10
CA ASP A 160 -16.47 -29.24 9.98
C ASP A 160 -17.80 -29.74 9.35
N ALA A 161 -18.55 -28.85 8.70
CA ALA A 161 -19.82 -29.19 8.05
C ALA A 161 -19.66 -30.01 6.76
N LEU A 162 -18.61 -29.77 5.97
CA LEU A 162 -18.26 -30.64 4.84
C LEU A 162 -17.83 -32.03 5.34
N LEU A 163 -17.05 -32.08 6.42
CA LEU A 163 -16.60 -33.32 7.03
C LEU A 163 -17.78 -34.18 7.52
N ASP A 164 -18.78 -33.59 8.17
CA ASP A 164 -20.04 -34.28 8.51
C ASP A 164 -20.77 -34.81 7.28
N ILE A 165 -20.91 -33.99 6.23
CA ILE A 165 -21.59 -34.40 4.99
C ILE A 165 -20.90 -35.63 4.38
N PHE A 166 -19.57 -35.69 4.37
CA PHE A 166 -18.81 -36.83 3.85
C PHE A 166 -18.82 -38.05 4.77
N GLN A 167 -18.87 -37.87 6.10
CA GLN A 167 -19.01 -38.95 7.07
C GLN A 167 -20.41 -39.60 7.02
N GLU A 168 -21.46 -38.78 7.04
CA GLU A 168 -22.86 -39.24 6.95
C GLU A 168 -23.14 -39.97 5.63
N ASN A 169 -22.60 -39.47 4.52
CA ASN A 169 -22.91 -39.96 3.17
C ASN A 169 -21.80 -40.86 2.59
N ARG A 170 -21.07 -41.58 3.46
CA ARG A 170 -19.92 -42.43 3.09
C ARG A 170 -20.20 -43.40 1.92
N LEU A 171 -21.37 -44.03 1.89
CA LEU A 171 -21.78 -44.97 0.83
C LEU A 171 -22.09 -44.30 -0.53
N TRP A 172 -22.33 -42.99 -0.55
CA TRP A 172 -22.38 -42.20 -1.77
C TRP A 172 -20.97 -41.79 -2.20
N LEU A 173 -20.15 -41.32 -1.26
CA LEU A 173 -18.78 -40.86 -1.51
C LEU A 173 -17.89 -41.95 -2.13
N ASP A 174 -17.99 -43.19 -1.64
CA ASP A 174 -17.22 -44.35 -2.15
C ASP A 174 -17.48 -44.69 -3.64
N LYS A 175 -18.46 -44.04 -4.29
CA LYS A 175 -18.72 -44.13 -5.74
C LYS A 175 -17.86 -43.17 -6.58
N PHE A 176 -17.16 -42.22 -5.96
CA PHE A 176 -16.43 -41.14 -6.64
C PHE A 176 -14.93 -41.15 -6.26
N PRO A 177 -14.10 -42.05 -6.83
CA PRO A 177 -12.68 -42.18 -6.48
C PRO A 177 -11.88 -40.87 -6.48
N PHE A 178 -12.11 -39.99 -7.46
CA PHE A 178 -11.42 -38.70 -7.52
C PHE A 178 -11.86 -37.73 -6.40
N LEU A 179 -13.12 -37.79 -5.95
CA LEU A 179 -13.58 -37.01 -4.81
C LEU A 179 -13.00 -37.56 -3.50
N VAL A 180 -12.91 -38.89 -3.33
CA VAL A 180 -12.21 -39.52 -2.19
C VAL A 180 -10.76 -39.04 -2.12
N ALA A 181 -10.02 -39.12 -3.23
CA ALA A 181 -8.64 -38.64 -3.32
C ALA A 181 -8.54 -37.12 -3.03
N SER A 182 -9.48 -36.32 -3.51
CA SER A 182 -9.50 -34.86 -3.30
C SER A 182 -9.82 -34.48 -1.85
N ILE A 183 -10.70 -35.23 -1.18
CA ILE A 183 -10.99 -35.10 0.26
C ILE A 183 -9.74 -35.47 1.06
N VAL A 184 -9.09 -36.59 0.76
CA VAL A 184 -7.84 -37.00 1.42
C VAL A 184 -6.76 -35.93 1.25
N TYR A 185 -6.54 -35.43 0.03
CA TYR A 185 -5.59 -34.34 -0.22
C TYR A 185 -5.95 -33.02 0.50
N THR A 186 -7.24 -32.76 0.70
CA THR A 186 -7.74 -31.57 1.40
C THR A 186 -7.49 -31.65 2.91
N TYR A 187 -8.01 -32.67 3.58
CA TYR A 187 -7.99 -32.73 5.04
C TYR A 187 -6.62 -33.13 5.60
N LEU A 188 -5.82 -33.95 4.90
CA LEU A 188 -4.42 -34.19 5.30
C LEU A 188 -3.62 -32.88 5.40
N ARG A 189 -3.94 -31.90 4.55
CA ARG A 189 -3.34 -30.56 4.59
C ARG A 189 -3.91 -29.69 5.73
N LEU A 190 -5.23 -29.74 6.00
CA LEU A 190 -5.87 -28.93 7.05
C LEU A 190 -5.52 -29.39 8.48
N ILE A 191 -5.25 -30.68 8.69
CA ILE A 191 -4.82 -31.26 9.99
C ILE A 191 -3.49 -30.65 10.52
N GLU A 192 -2.68 -30.04 9.64
CA GLU A 192 -1.48 -29.26 10.01
C GLU A 192 -1.86 -27.95 10.74
N ASP A 193 -2.92 -27.27 10.29
CA ASP A 193 -3.35 -25.97 10.80
C ASP A 193 -4.14 -26.10 12.12
N HIS A 194 -4.96 -27.15 12.27
CA HIS A 194 -5.80 -27.38 13.46
C HIS A 194 -5.05 -27.92 14.69
N SER A 195 -3.76 -27.62 14.82
CA SER A 195 -2.89 -28.09 15.91
C SER A 195 -3.18 -27.45 17.28
N ALA A 196 -3.93 -26.35 17.33
CA ALA A 196 -4.28 -25.63 18.56
C ALA A 196 -5.22 -26.45 19.46
N VAL A 197 -5.02 -26.37 20.79
CA VAL A 197 -5.76 -27.16 21.79
C VAL A 197 -7.29 -27.01 21.69
N HIS A 198 -7.79 -25.82 21.35
CA HIS A 198 -9.24 -25.59 21.22
C HIS A 198 -9.85 -26.17 19.93
N LEU A 199 -9.03 -26.61 18.97
CA LEU A 199 -9.44 -27.27 17.73
C LEU A 199 -9.24 -28.80 17.79
N SER A 200 -8.79 -29.36 18.92
CA SER A 200 -8.44 -30.78 19.04
C SER A 200 -9.59 -31.73 18.67
N THR A 201 -10.84 -31.35 18.96
CA THR A 201 -12.04 -32.13 18.60
C THR A 201 -12.22 -32.23 17.08
N LEU A 202 -12.09 -31.10 16.36
CA LEU A 202 -12.14 -31.07 14.90
C LEU A 202 -10.97 -31.87 14.33
N ARG A 203 -9.75 -31.60 14.79
CA ARG A 203 -8.55 -32.30 14.34
C ARG A 203 -8.67 -33.83 14.50
N GLN A 204 -9.21 -34.31 15.62
CA GLN A 204 -9.42 -35.74 15.81
C GLN A 204 -10.49 -36.32 14.87
N LYS A 205 -11.57 -35.56 14.61
CA LYS A 205 -12.62 -35.92 13.64
C LYS A 205 -12.04 -36.05 12.22
N GLU A 206 -11.15 -35.14 11.84
CA GLU A 206 -10.40 -35.19 10.57
C GLU A 206 -9.44 -36.37 10.51
N VAL A 207 -8.56 -36.53 11.53
CA VAL A 207 -7.57 -37.62 11.64
C VAL A 207 -8.24 -38.98 11.51
N ASN A 208 -9.31 -39.22 12.29
CA ASN A 208 -10.05 -40.48 12.28
C ASN A 208 -10.60 -40.81 10.88
N PHE A 209 -11.18 -39.81 10.19
CA PHE A 209 -11.77 -40.01 8.87
C PHE A 209 -10.71 -40.18 7.77
N MET A 210 -9.59 -39.45 7.84
CA MET A 210 -8.50 -39.59 6.87
C MET A 210 -7.78 -40.92 7.00
N VAL A 211 -7.49 -41.37 8.22
CA VAL A 211 -6.86 -42.68 8.43
C VAL A 211 -7.81 -43.81 8.02
N LEU A 212 -9.13 -43.67 8.23
CA LEU A 212 -10.13 -44.62 7.72
C LEU A 212 -10.16 -44.66 6.19
N LEU A 213 -10.31 -43.50 5.52
CA LEU A 213 -10.33 -43.41 4.07
C LEU A 213 -9.04 -43.96 3.45
N ILE A 214 -7.86 -43.60 3.95
CA ILE A 214 -6.60 -44.09 3.38
C ILE A 214 -6.45 -45.60 3.58
N ARG A 215 -6.90 -46.17 4.71
CA ARG A 215 -6.82 -47.63 4.95
C ARG A 215 -7.79 -48.43 4.07
N GLU A 216 -8.98 -47.92 3.82
CA GLU A 216 -10.01 -48.62 3.02
C GLU A 216 -9.94 -48.31 1.51
N ARG A 217 -9.38 -47.14 1.14
CA ARG A 217 -9.39 -46.55 -0.21
C ARG A 217 -8.00 -46.07 -0.67
N ILE A 218 -6.94 -46.77 -0.27
CA ILE A 218 -5.55 -46.43 -0.66
C ILE A 218 -5.38 -46.40 -2.19
N VAL A 219 -6.06 -47.28 -2.94
CA VAL A 219 -5.94 -47.40 -4.40
C VAL A 219 -6.40 -46.11 -5.08
N GLU A 220 -7.54 -45.59 -4.65
CA GLU A 220 -8.11 -44.32 -5.06
C GLU A 220 -7.19 -43.15 -4.69
N CYS A 221 -6.49 -43.24 -3.55
CA CYS A 221 -5.50 -42.24 -3.11
C CYS A 221 -4.17 -42.27 -3.89
N LEU A 222 -3.78 -43.39 -4.54
CA LEU A 222 -2.50 -43.49 -5.26
C LEU A 222 -2.36 -42.44 -6.39
N VAL A 223 -3.49 -42.01 -6.97
CA VAL A 223 -3.52 -41.00 -8.05
C VAL A 223 -3.06 -39.60 -7.61
N ILE A 224 -2.95 -39.36 -6.30
CA ILE A 224 -2.38 -38.13 -5.74
C ILE A 224 -0.86 -38.08 -6.01
N GLY A 225 -0.17 -39.23 -6.03
CA GLY A 225 1.27 -39.29 -6.25
C GLY A 225 2.10 -38.66 -5.13
N ARG A 226 3.25 -38.08 -5.48
CA ARG A 226 4.32 -37.72 -4.54
C ARG A 226 3.91 -36.73 -3.44
N ASP A 227 3.05 -35.75 -3.72
CA ASP A 227 2.57 -34.81 -2.69
C ASP A 227 1.69 -35.48 -1.61
N LEU A 228 1.15 -36.69 -1.82
CA LEU A 228 0.50 -37.46 -0.73
C LEU A 228 1.49 -37.73 0.40
N VAL A 229 2.71 -38.09 0.02
CA VAL A 229 3.82 -38.34 0.96
C VAL A 229 4.19 -37.04 1.67
N ARG A 230 4.19 -35.89 0.96
CA ARG A 230 4.45 -34.56 1.52
C ARG A 230 3.43 -34.16 2.59
N LEU A 231 2.15 -34.44 2.39
CA LEU A 231 1.13 -34.14 3.39
C LEU A 231 1.23 -35.08 4.60
N LEU A 232 1.43 -36.38 4.35
CA LEU A 232 1.57 -37.38 5.42
C LEU A 232 2.79 -37.14 6.32
N GLN A 233 3.91 -36.60 5.81
CA GLN A 233 5.10 -36.32 6.64
C GLN A 233 4.87 -35.16 7.61
N ASN A 234 4.14 -34.11 7.21
CA ASN A 234 3.90 -32.93 8.04
C ASN A 234 3.08 -33.27 9.30
N ILE A 235 2.23 -34.30 9.19
CA ILE A 235 1.34 -34.76 10.28
C ILE A 235 1.79 -36.10 10.91
N ALA A 236 2.97 -36.63 10.53
CA ALA A 236 3.46 -37.96 10.93
C ALA A 236 3.61 -38.19 12.45
N ARG A 237 3.65 -37.10 13.24
CA ARG A 237 3.72 -37.14 14.71
C ARG A 237 2.37 -37.32 15.41
N ILE A 238 1.28 -37.46 14.66
CA ILE A 238 -0.04 -37.84 15.18
C ILE A 238 -0.09 -39.38 15.28
N PRO A 239 -0.46 -39.99 16.43
CA PRO A 239 -0.29 -41.44 16.65
C PRO A 239 -0.94 -42.35 15.58
N GLU A 240 -2.12 -41.99 15.10
CA GLU A 240 -2.85 -42.73 14.07
C GLU A 240 -2.13 -42.69 12.72
N PHE A 241 -1.45 -41.58 12.43
CA PHE A 241 -0.60 -41.41 11.25
C PHE A 241 0.78 -42.06 11.44
N GLU A 242 1.35 -42.11 12.64
CA GLU A 242 2.56 -42.88 12.94
C GLU A 242 2.35 -44.38 12.65
N ILE A 243 1.20 -44.92 13.07
CA ILE A 243 0.81 -46.31 12.77
C ILE A 243 0.59 -46.51 11.27
N LEU A 244 -0.05 -45.55 10.58
CA LEU A 244 -0.24 -45.62 9.12
C LEU A 244 1.11 -45.58 8.37
N TRP A 245 2.04 -44.73 8.78
CA TRP A 245 3.41 -44.68 8.25
C TRP A 245 4.15 -46.00 8.44
N LYS A 246 4.04 -46.61 9.63
CA LYS A 246 4.62 -47.93 9.91
C LYS A 246 4.08 -49.00 8.95
N ASP A 247 2.77 -49.00 8.69
CA ASP A 247 2.16 -49.92 7.72
C ASP A 247 2.66 -49.62 6.29
N MET A 248 2.68 -48.35 5.86
CA MET A 248 3.14 -47.96 4.51
C MET A 248 4.62 -48.26 4.24
N LEU A 249 5.47 -48.27 5.27
CA LEU A 249 6.91 -48.52 5.15
C LEU A 249 7.29 -50.00 5.36
N VAL A 250 6.65 -50.69 6.32
CA VAL A 250 7.06 -52.04 6.74
C VAL A 250 6.16 -53.13 6.14
N ASN A 251 4.88 -52.83 5.86
CA ASN A 251 3.91 -53.80 5.37
C ASN A 251 2.89 -53.19 4.38
N PRO A 252 3.31 -52.50 3.29
CA PRO A 252 2.39 -51.76 2.42
C PRO A 252 1.27 -52.63 1.82
N LYS A 253 1.54 -53.93 1.64
CA LYS A 253 0.57 -54.92 1.14
C LYS A 253 -0.63 -55.16 2.07
N SER A 254 -0.56 -54.79 3.36
CA SER A 254 -1.72 -54.84 4.25
C SER A 254 -2.73 -53.71 4.03
N LEU A 255 -2.32 -52.63 3.34
CA LEU A 255 -3.24 -51.57 2.89
C LEU A 255 -3.86 -51.95 1.54
N ASN A 256 -3.04 -52.41 0.58
CA ASN A 256 -3.54 -53.07 -0.63
C ASN A 256 -2.47 -53.96 -1.28
N PRO A 257 -2.82 -55.14 -1.83
CA PRO A 257 -1.85 -56.02 -2.51
C PRO A 257 -1.06 -55.36 -3.66
N ASN A 258 -1.65 -54.36 -4.34
CA ASN A 258 -1.04 -53.63 -5.44
C ASN A 258 -0.22 -52.40 -4.98
N PHE A 259 -0.26 -52.04 -3.69
CA PHE A 259 0.60 -50.99 -3.15
C PHE A 259 1.96 -51.60 -2.78
N THR A 260 3.00 -51.19 -3.52
CA THR A 260 4.36 -51.73 -3.39
C THR A 260 5.21 -51.00 -2.34
N GLY A 261 4.77 -49.82 -1.89
CA GLY A 261 5.42 -48.99 -0.87
C GLY A 261 5.58 -47.54 -1.30
N VAL A 262 6.14 -46.71 -0.40
CA VAL A 262 6.20 -45.24 -0.56
C VAL A 262 6.95 -44.78 -1.82
N LEU A 263 7.92 -45.57 -2.32
CA LEU A 263 8.62 -45.30 -3.59
C LEU A 263 7.65 -45.16 -4.78
N GLN A 264 6.59 -45.96 -4.82
CA GLN A 264 5.56 -45.90 -5.86
C GLN A 264 4.84 -44.56 -5.90
N LEU A 265 4.60 -43.94 -4.74
CA LEU A 265 4.02 -42.59 -4.67
C LEU A 265 5.03 -41.53 -5.09
N LEU A 266 6.28 -41.63 -4.63
CA LEU A 266 7.34 -40.65 -4.90
C LEU A 266 7.70 -40.54 -6.40
N GLN A 267 7.71 -41.65 -7.12
CA GLN A 267 7.91 -41.69 -8.58
C GLN A 267 6.65 -41.30 -9.38
N THR A 268 5.47 -41.17 -8.75
CA THR A 268 4.24 -40.73 -9.41
C THR A 268 4.09 -39.21 -9.28
N ARG A 269 4.23 -38.47 -10.39
CA ARG A 269 4.00 -37.02 -10.43
C ARG A 269 2.58 -36.66 -9.98
N THR A 270 2.44 -35.64 -9.13
CA THR A 270 1.13 -35.18 -8.64
C THR A 270 0.38 -34.38 -9.71
N SER A 271 -0.90 -34.68 -9.91
CA SER A 271 -1.73 -33.95 -10.87
C SER A 271 -1.94 -32.49 -10.47
N ARG A 272 -1.86 -31.56 -11.44
CA ARG A 272 -2.15 -30.12 -11.27
C ARG A 272 -3.48 -29.86 -10.55
N ARG A 273 -4.50 -30.71 -10.76
CA ARG A 273 -5.82 -30.60 -10.10
C ARG A 273 -5.73 -30.64 -8.58
N PHE A 274 -4.84 -31.45 -8.00
CA PHE A 274 -4.63 -31.50 -6.56
C PHE A 274 -3.94 -30.23 -6.06
N LEU A 275 -2.87 -29.79 -6.72
CA LEU A 275 -2.13 -28.57 -6.36
C LEU A 275 -3.05 -27.33 -6.42
N GLN A 276 -3.82 -27.19 -7.50
CA GLN A 276 -4.84 -26.15 -7.68
C GLN A 276 -5.95 -26.20 -6.61
N SER A 277 -6.34 -27.39 -6.14
CA SER A 277 -7.44 -27.55 -5.18
C SER A 277 -7.20 -26.90 -3.82
N ARG A 278 -5.92 -26.66 -3.43
CA ARG A 278 -5.56 -26.09 -2.12
C ARG A 278 -5.48 -24.56 -2.12
N LEU A 279 -5.54 -23.93 -3.29
CA LEU A 279 -5.72 -22.49 -3.42
C LEU A 279 -7.20 -22.18 -3.61
N THR A 280 -7.68 -21.14 -2.92
CA THR A 280 -9.02 -20.61 -3.19
C THR A 280 -9.10 -20.03 -4.61
N PRO A 281 -10.28 -19.97 -5.24
CA PRO A 281 -10.45 -19.34 -6.55
C PRO A 281 -10.03 -17.85 -6.60
N GLU A 282 -9.88 -17.18 -5.46
CA GLU A 282 -9.34 -15.81 -5.41
C GLU A 282 -7.80 -15.78 -5.30
N MET A 283 -7.20 -16.66 -4.49
CA MET A 283 -5.73 -16.83 -4.42
C MET A 283 -5.17 -17.22 -5.80
N GLU A 284 -5.82 -18.16 -6.48
CA GLU A 284 -5.46 -18.58 -7.85
C GLU A 284 -5.50 -17.39 -8.82
N ARG A 285 -6.64 -16.68 -8.93
CA ARG A 285 -6.76 -15.53 -9.84
C ARG A 285 -5.71 -14.45 -9.56
N LYS A 286 -5.41 -14.18 -8.28
CA LYS A 286 -4.40 -13.18 -7.89
C LYS A 286 -2.97 -13.62 -8.23
N LEU A 287 -2.61 -14.88 -8.01
CA LEU A 287 -1.29 -15.40 -8.42
C LEU A 287 -1.15 -15.50 -9.95
N VAL A 288 -2.16 -16.00 -10.65
CA VAL A 288 -2.13 -16.09 -12.12
C VAL A 288 -2.01 -14.70 -12.73
N PHE A 289 -2.79 -13.71 -12.26
CA PHE A 289 -2.66 -12.31 -12.68
C PHE A 289 -1.26 -11.76 -12.41
N LEU A 290 -0.69 -12.00 -11.23
CA LEU A 290 0.67 -11.60 -10.88
C LEU A 290 1.67 -12.16 -11.90
N THR A 291 1.68 -13.47 -12.14
CA THR A 291 2.61 -14.14 -13.06
C THR A 291 2.24 -14.05 -14.56
N SER A 292 1.25 -13.24 -14.96
CA SER A 292 0.88 -13.11 -16.39
C SER A 292 0.57 -11.69 -16.87
N GLN A 293 0.32 -10.74 -15.96
CA GLN A 293 -0.07 -9.36 -16.33
C GLN A 293 0.69 -8.28 -15.55
N VAL A 294 1.42 -8.64 -14.48
CA VAL A 294 2.19 -7.67 -13.68
C VAL A 294 3.64 -7.65 -14.14
N ARG A 295 4.11 -6.48 -14.58
CA ARG A 295 5.51 -6.28 -14.94
C ARG A 295 6.46 -6.45 -13.75
N PHE A 296 7.66 -6.92 -14.03
CA PHE A 296 8.75 -6.93 -13.08
C PHE A 296 9.10 -5.48 -12.67
N GLY A 297 9.66 -5.29 -11.47
CA GLY A 297 9.64 -4.01 -10.74
C GLY A 297 8.26 -3.63 -10.16
N ASN A 298 7.20 -3.62 -10.97
CA ASN A 298 5.86 -3.13 -10.60
C ASN A 298 5.04 -4.04 -9.66
N HIS A 299 5.64 -5.09 -9.11
CA HIS A 299 4.94 -6.16 -8.37
C HIS A 299 4.75 -5.89 -6.87
N LYS A 300 5.51 -4.97 -6.27
CA LYS A 300 5.54 -4.71 -4.81
C LYS A 300 4.14 -4.52 -4.20
N ARG A 301 3.30 -3.65 -4.79
CA ARG A 301 1.93 -3.37 -4.29
C ARG A 301 1.02 -4.59 -4.32
N TYR A 302 1.16 -5.46 -5.33
CA TYR A 302 0.38 -6.69 -5.46
C TYR A 302 0.82 -7.75 -4.45
N GLN A 303 2.13 -7.85 -4.19
CA GLN A 303 2.70 -8.67 -3.13
C GLN A 303 2.22 -8.21 -1.75
N GLU A 304 2.27 -6.91 -1.46
CA GLU A 304 1.76 -6.32 -0.21
C GLU A 304 0.27 -6.59 0.01
N TRP A 305 -0.56 -6.45 -1.02
CA TRP A 305 -1.99 -6.79 -0.98
C TRP A 305 -2.23 -8.28 -0.69
N PHE A 306 -1.52 -9.17 -1.40
CA PHE A 306 -1.63 -10.61 -1.18
C PHE A 306 -1.13 -11.00 0.22
N GLN A 307 -0.02 -10.41 0.67
CA GLN A 307 0.57 -10.67 1.98
C GLN A 307 -0.36 -10.23 3.11
N LYS A 308 -0.92 -9.00 3.02
CA LYS A 308 -1.87 -8.46 4.00
C LYS A 308 -3.16 -9.30 4.09
N GLN A 309 -3.62 -9.88 2.98
CA GLN A 309 -4.86 -10.67 2.94
C GLN A 309 -4.65 -12.14 3.36
N TYR A 310 -3.52 -12.75 2.99
CA TYR A 310 -3.35 -14.21 3.06
C TYR A 310 -2.13 -14.71 3.82
N LEU A 311 -1.12 -13.87 4.11
CA LEU A 311 0.18 -14.31 4.65
C LEU A 311 0.62 -13.59 5.93
N ALA A 312 -0.26 -12.79 6.52
CA ALA A 312 0.03 -11.90 7.66
C ALA A 312 -0.13 -12.55 9.05
N THR A 313 -0.81 -13.70 9.16
CA THR A 313 -1.06 -14.38 10.45
C THR A 313 0.01 -15.45 10.77
N PRO A 314 0.20 -15.83 12.04
CA PRO A 314 1.05 -16.97 12.41
C PRO A 314 0.62 -18.28 11.76
N GLU A 315 -0.68 -18.50 11.58
CA GLU A 315 -1.26 -19.72 11.02
C GLU A 315 -1.05 -19.80 9.50
N SER A 316 -1.02 -18.66 8.81
CA SER A 316 -0.76 -18.58 7.36
C SER A 316 0.64 -19.05 6.92
N GLN A 317 1.54 -19.35 7.86
CA GLN A 317 2.89 -19.81 7.54
C GLN A 317 2.89 -21.15 6.79
N THR A 318 1.90 -22.02 7.02
CA THR A 318 1.74 -23.31 6.32
C THR A 318 1.38 -23.12 4.84
N LEU A 319 0.48 -22.16 4.54
CA LEU A 319 -0.06 -21.87 3.19
C LEU A 319 1.03 -21.61 2.15
N ARG A 320 2.19 -21.07 2.57
CA ARG A 320 3.35 -20.81 1.71
C ARG A 320 3.82 -22.06 0.96
N CYS A 321 3.68 -23.25 1.56
CA CYS A 321 4.00 -24.52 0.90
C CYS A 321 3.08 -24.79 -0.29
N ASP A 322 1.78 -24.57 -0.14
CA ASP A 322 0.79 -24.81 -1.20
C ASP A 322 0.94 -23.80 -2.35
N LEU A 323 1.22 -22.53 -2.02
CA LEU A 323 1.52 -21.49 -3.02
C LEU A 323 2.79 -21.83 -3.82
N ILE A 324 3.85 -22.32 -3.17
CA ILE A 324 5.06 -22.79 -3.86
C ILE A 324 4.75 -23.99 -4.77
N ARG A 325 4.06 -25.02 -4.28
CA ARG A 325 3.66 -26.17 -5.12
C ARG A 325 2.81 -25.75 -6.32
N PHE A 326 1.93 -24.76 -6.15
CA PHE A 326 1.09 -24.21 -7.23
C PHE A 326 1.92 -23.46 -8.29
N ILE A 327 2.81 -22.55 -7.88
CA ILE A 327 3.67 -21.79 -8.81
C ILE A 327 4.62 -22.74 -9.56
N VAL A 328 5.14 -23.78 -8.89
CA VAL A 328 6.04 -24.77 -9.47
C VAL A 328 5.31 -25.70 -10.45
N GLY A 329 4.23 -26.36 -10.03
CA GLY A 329 3.58 -27.43 -10.80
C GLY A 329 2.41 -27.01 -11.70
N VAL A 330 1.77 -25.88 -11.45
CA VAL A 330 0.56 -25.44 -12.18
C VAL A 330 0.82 -24.25 -13.09
N ILE A 331 1.51 -23.21 -12.60
CA ILE A 331 1.84 -22.03 -13.41
C ILE A 331 3.04 -22.38 -14.30
N HIS A 332 2.79 -22.79 -15.56
CA HIS A 332 3.83 -23.00 -16.58
C HIS A 332 3.61 -21.95 -17.69
N PRO A 333 4.39 -20.85 -17.74
CA PRO A 333 4.26 -19.79 -18.75
C PRO A 333 4.61 -20.25 -20.17
N THR A 334 4.09 -19.55 -21.17
CA THR A 334 4.50 -19.69 -22.57
C THR A 334 5.88 -19.06 -22.81
N ASN A 335 6.58 -19.48 -23.86
CA ASN A 335 7.88 -18.93 -24.24
C ASN A 335 7.84 -17.40 -24.46
N GLU A 336 6.75 -16.89 -25.07
CA GLU A 336 6.50 -15.44 -25.21
C GLU A 336 6.52 -14.70 -23.86
N LEU A 337 5.96 -15.32 -22.82
CA LEU A 337 5.88 -14.72 -21.49
C LEU A 337 7.18 -14.89 -20.69
N LEU A 338 7.93 -15.97 -20.91
CA LEU A 338 9.28 -16.15 -20.37
C LEU A 338 10.27 -15.10 -20.94
N CYS A 339 10.08 -14.69 -22.20
CA CYS A 339 10.86 -13.63 -22.85
C CYS A 339 10.28 -12.21 -22.65
N SER A 340 9.28 -12.03 -21.78
CA SER A 340 8.60 -10.75 -21.55
C SER A 340 9.11 -10.00 -20.31
N ASP A 341 8.59 -8.78 -20.08
CA ASP A 341 8.86 -7.99 -18.88
C ASP A 341 7.93 -8.33 -17.68
N ILE A 342 7.19 -9.44 -17.72
CA ILE A 342 6.32 -9.92 -16.62
C ILE A 342 7.15 -10.53 -15.48
N ILE A 343 6.67 -10.43 -14.22
CA ILE A 343 7.38 -11.01 -13.07
C ILE A 343 7.56 -12.53 -13.22
N PRO A 344 8.80 -13.03 -13.22
CA PRO A 344 9.07 -14.46 -13.39
C PRO A 344 8.75 -15.25 -12.12
N ARG A 345 8.43 -16.54 -12.29
CA ARG A 345 8.02 -17.44 -11.20
C ARG A 345 9.02 -17.53 -10.04
N TRP A 346 10.31 -17.49 -10.35
CA TRP A 346 11.37 -17.51 -9.35
C TRP A 346 11.32 -16.29 -8.43
N ALA A 347 10.95 -15.10 -8.92
CA ALA A 347 10.86 -13.89 -8.10
C ALA A 347 9.69 -13.95 -7.12
N VAL A 348 8.54 -14.51 -7.55
CA VAL A 348 7.40 -14.76 -6.65
C VAL A 348 7.78 -15.76 -5.55
N ILE A 349 8.49 -16.83 -5.89
CA ILE A 349 8.97 -17.82 -4.89
C ILE A 349 10.01 -17.19 -3.94
N GLY A 350 10.93 -16.36 -4.45
CA GLY A 350 11.89 -15.62 -3.64
C GLY A 350 11.22 -14.73 -2.59
N TRP A 351 10.18 -13.98 -2.99
CA TRP A 351 9.33 -13.21 -2.06
C TRP A 351 8.62 -14.12 -1.05
N LEU A 352 8.04 -15.25 -1.47
CA LEU A 352 7.41 -16.18 -0.53
C LEU A 352 8.39 -16.66 0.56
N PHE A 353 9.68 -16.87 0.22
CA PHE A 353 10.71 -17.16 1.22
C PHE A 353 11.01 -15.98 2.16
N THR A 354 11.09 -14.74 1.68
CA THR A 354 11.36 -13.58 2.57
C THR A 354 10.19 -13.30 3.53
N THR A 355 8.97 -13.74 3.21
CA THR A 355 7.82 -13.68 4.14
C THR A 355 7.76 -14.79 5.19
N CYS A 356 8.65 -15.80 5.18
CA CYS A 356 8.64 -16.90 6.15
C CYS A 356 9.14 -16.44 7.52
N THR A 357 8.28 -16.43 8.54
CA THR A 357 8.64 -15.99 9.91
C THR A 357 9.04 -17.13 10.85
N LEU A 358 8.73 -18.39 10.50
CA LEU A 358 9.01 -19.57 11.32
C LEU A 358 10.04 -20.50 10.63
N PRO A 359 11.11 -20.96 11.34
CA PRO A 359 12.12 -21.86 10.75
C PRO A 359 11.55 -23.19 10.23
N VAL A 360 10.47 -23.70 10.83
CA VAL A 360 9.76 -24.90 10.37
C VAL A 360 9.06 -24.62 9.04
N ALA A 361 8.32 -23.52 8.93
CA ALA A 361 7.66 -23.12 7.68
C ALA A 361 8.67 -22.85 6.56
N ALA A 362 9.81 -22.20 6.88
CA ALA A 362 10.90 -22.01 5.93
C ALA A 362 11.50 -23.35 5.46
N SER A 363 11.62 -24.36 6.35
CA SER A 363 12.10 -25.70 6.00
C SER A 363 11.10 -26.46 5.13
N ASN A 364 9.81 -26.42 5.48
CA ASN A 364 8.74 -27.02 4.69
C ASN A 364 8.61 -26.36 3.30
N ALA A 365 8.81 -25.03 3.21
CA ALA A 365 8.83 -24.29 1.95
C ALA A 365 10.00 -24.69 1.03
N LYS A 366 11.21 -24.91 1.57
CA LYS A 366 12.35 -25.46 0.81
C LYS A 366 12.06 -26.86 0.29
N LEU A 367 11.48 -27.71 1.14
CA LEU A 367 11.11 -29.06 0.74
C LEU A 367 10.00 -29.05 -0.33
N ALA A 368 9.01 -28.16 -0.23
CA ALA A 368 7.97 -27.97 -1.25
C ALA A 368 8.52 -27.47 -2.60
N LEU A 369 9.54 -26.61 -2.58
CA LEU A 369 10.24 -26.14 -3.78
C LEU A 369 11.02 -27.28 -4.47
N PHE A 370 11.80 -28.05 -3.70
CA PHE A 370 12.62 -29.14 -4.23
C PHE A 370 11.85 -30.47 -4.38
N TYR A 371 10.54 -30.52 -4.12
CA TYR A 371 9.81 -31.79 -4.01
C TYR A 371 9.78 -32.60 -5.31
N ASP A 372 9.73 -31.94 -6.47
CA ASP A 372 9.80 -32.57 -7.78
C ASP A 372 11.24 -32.93 -8.21
N TRP A 373 12.27 -32.41 -7.54
CA TRP A 373 13.67 -32.79 -7.81
C TRP A 373 14.02 -34.16 -7.24
N LEU A 374 13.45 -34.52 -6.08
CA LEU A 374 13.86 -35.69 -5.29
C LEU A 374 13.76 -37.01 -6.07
N PHE A 375 12.76 -37.15 -6.94
CA PHE A 375 12.54 -38.35 -7.77
C PHE A 375 12.24 -37.95 -9.22
N PHE A 376 12.97 -36.96 -9.72
CA PHE A 376 12.84 -36.43 -11.08
C PHE A 376 13.24 -37.47 -12.14
N GLU A 377 12.35 -37.74 -13.08
CA GLU A 377 12.62 -38.58 -14.25
C GLU A 377 12.38 -37.76 -15.53
N SER A 378 13.42 -37.55 -16.35
CA SER A 378 13.43 -36.70 -17.56
C SER A 378 12.28 -36.94 -18.53
N ASP A 379 11.82 -38.20 -18.59
CA ASP A 379 10.84 -38.69 -19.56
C ASP A 379 9.40 -38.55 -19.04
N LYS A 380 9.21 -38.03 -17.81
CA LYS A 380 7.92 -37.95 -17.10
C LYS A 380 7.69 -36.63 -16.40
N ASP A 381 8.73 -36.03 -15.84
CA ASP A 381 8.68 -34.76 -15.12
C ASP A 381 9.10 -33.60 -16.03
N ASN A 382 8.40 -32.48 -15.89
CA ASN A 382 8.62 -31.31 -16.74
C ASN A 382 9.71 -30.40 -16.15
N ILE A 383 10.60 -29.87 -17.00
CA ILE A 383 11.63 -28.88 -16.63
C ILE A 383 11.03 -27.68 -15.85
N MET A 384 9.80 -27.29 -16.18
CA MET A 384 9.06 -26.22 -15.51
C MET A 384 8.75 -26.50 -14.02
N ASN A 385 8.86 -27.75 -13.56
CA ASN A 385 8.73 -28.11 -12.14
C ASN A 385 10.06 -27.98 -11.36
N ILE A 386 11.21 -27.84 -12.03
CA ILE A 386 12.53 -27.77 -11.37
C ILE A 386 13.25 -26.44 -11.62
N GLU A 387 13.02 -25.77 -12.76
CA GLU A 387 13.61 -24.45 -13.06
C GLU A 387 13.44 -23.38 -11.95
N PRO A 388 12.30 -23.27 -11.22
CA PRO A 388 12.11 -22.12 -10.35
C PRO A 388 13.09 -22.13 -9.17
N ALA A 389 13.51 -23.32 -8.74
CA ALA A 389 14.46 -23.48 -7.65
C ALA A 389 15.88 -23.04 -8.04
N ILE A 390 16.35 -23.45 -9.23
CA ILE A 390 17.68 -23.05 -9.71
C ILE A 390 17.73 -21.57 -10.09
N LEU A 391 16.63 -21.01 -10.63
CA LEU A 391 16.54 -19.60 -10.97
C LEU A 391 16.40 -18.69 -9.72
N VAL A 392 15.76 -19.16 -8.63
CA VAL A 392 15.86 -18.46 -7.32
C VAL A 392 17.31 -18.42 -6.87
N MET A 393 18.01 -19.55 -6.90
CA MET A 393 19.41 -19.66 -6.44
C MET A 393 20.35 -18.79 -7.29
N HIS A 394 20.19 -18.78 -8.62
CA HIS A 394 20.99 -17.96 -9.53
C HIS A 394 20.78 -16.46 -9.27
N ASN A 395 19.53 -15.99 -9.40
CA ASN A 395 19.27 -14.55 -9.39
C ASN A 395 19.42 -13.93 -7.99
N SER A 396 19.21 -14.70 -6.92
CA SER A 396 19.47 -14.24 -5.55
C SER A 396 20.96 -14.09 -5.22
N MET A 397 21.88 -14.69 -5.98
CA MET A 397 23.33 -14.62 -5.68
C MET A 397 23.89 -13.18 -5.76
N ARG A 398 23.29 -12.30 -6.56
CA ARG A 398 23.75 -10.90 -6.65
C ARG A 398 23.31 -10.09 -5.43
N SER A 399 22.02 -10.09 -5.08
CA SER A 399 21.41 -9.22 -4.05
C SER A 399 21.23 -9.87 -2.67
N HIS A 400 20.92 -11.16 -2.62
CA HIS A 400 20.53 -11.87 -1.39
C HIS A 400 21.22 -13.25 -1.28
N PRO A 401 22.57 -13.32 -1.24
CA PRO A 401 23.31 -14.58 -1.32
C PRO A 401 22.98 -15.59 -0.21
N ALA A 402 22.47 -15.12 0.94
CA ALA A 402 21.98 -15.99 2.01
C ALA A 402 20.80 -16.90 1.59
N VAL A 403 19.94 -16.43 0.67
CA VAL A 403 18.85 -17.24 0.08
C VAL A 403 19.44 -18.39 -0.74
N THR A 404 20.43 -18.09 -1.58
CA THR A 404 21.12 -19.11 -2.38
C THR A 404 21.87 -20.11 -1.50
N ALA A 405 22.65 -19.63 -0.53
CA ALA A 405 23.39 -20.47 0.40
C ALA A 405 22.46 -21.45 1.16
N THR A 406 21.33 -20.95 1.67
CA THR A 406 20.40 -21.77 2.48
C THR A 406 19.54 -22.73 1.65
N LEU A 407 19.49 -22.56 0.31
CA LEU A 407 18.90 -23.51 -0.63
C LEU A 407 19.90 -24.56 -1.09
N LEU A 408 21.16 -24.18 -1.37
CA LEU A 408 22.23 -25.11 -1.71
C LEU A 408 22.59 -26.04 -0.54
N ASP A 409 22.68 -25.51 0.69
CA ASP A 409 22.90 -26.34 1.89
C ASP A 409 21.75 -27.32 2.11
N PHE A 410 20.50 -26.89 1.88
CA PHE A 410 19.33 -27.76 1.94
C PHE A 410 19.41 -28.87 0.88
N LEU A 411 19.74 -28.53 -0.37
CA LEU A 411 19.88 -29.51 -1.45
C LEU A 411 21.00 -30.54 -1.19
N CYS A 412 22.10 -30.12 -0.56
CA CYS A 412 23.15 -31.05 -0.12
C CYS A 412 22.68 -31.93 1.06
N ARG A 413 21.92 -31.40 2.02
CA ARG A 413 21.43 -32.17 3.19
C ARG A 413 20.30 -33.13 2.86
N ILE A 414 19.41 -32.79 1.93
CA ILE A 414 18.18 -33.55 1.69
C ILE A 414 18.45 -34.92 1.05
N ILE A 415 19.57 -35.08 0.33
CA ILE A 415 19.98 -36.34 -0.31
C ILE A 415 20.05 -37.51 0.69
N PRO A 416 20.93 -37.51 1.72
CA PRO A 416 20.98 -38.59 2.71
C PRO A 416 19.84 -38.56 3.74
N ASN A 417 19.19 -37.40 3.96
CA ASN A 417 18.24 -37.23 5.07
C ASN A 417 16.75 -37.37 4.71
N PHE A 418 16.35 -37.30 3.44
CA PHE A 418 14.91 -37.38 3.08
C PHE A 418 14.30 -38.73 3.46
N TYR A 419 14.95 -39.82 3.02
CA TYR A 419 14.66 -41.17 3.47
C TYR A 419 15.90 -42.05 3.18
N PRO A 420 16.75 -42.38 4.18
CA PRO A 420 18.05 -43.00 3.94
C PRO A 420 18.01 -44.30 3.12
N ALA A 421 16.96 -45.12 3.25
CA ALA A 421 16.79 -46.34 2.48
C ALA A 421 16.50 -46.13 0.98
N LEU A 422 16.36 -44.88 0.53
CA LEU A 422 16.26 -44.46 -0.88
C LEU A 422 17.28 -43.36 -1.23
N GLU A 423 18.36 -43.17 -0.46
CA GLU A 423 19.38 -42.12 -0.71
C GLU A 423 19.87 -42.12 -2.17
N ASP A 424 20.22 -43.30 -2.73
CA ASP A 424 20.62 -43.43 -4.12
C ASP A 424 19.56 -42.90 -5.10
N LYS A 425 18.27 -43.11 -4.83
CA LYS A 425 17.18 -42.60 -5.68
C LYS A 425 17.03 -41.09 -5.55
N VAL A 426 17.14 -40.55 -4.34
CA VAL A 426 17.10 -39.10 -4.09
C VAL A 426 18.27 -38.40 -4.76
N ARG A 427 19.48 -38.99 -4.67
CA ARG A 427 20.68 -38.49 -5.34
C ARG A 427 20.51 -38.50 -6.86
N ASN A 428 20.05 -39.60 -7.43
CA ASN A 428 19.83 -39.73 -8.87
C ASN A 428 18.78 -38.73 -9.39
N GLY A 429 17.66 -38.52 -8.68
CA GLY A 429 16.65 -37.52 -9.06
C GLY A 429 17.22 -36.09 -9.10
N ILE A 430 17.96 -35.69 -8.08
CA ILE A 430 18.61 -34.37 -8.04
C ILE A 430 19.69 -34.22 -9.12
N PHE A 431 20.47 -35.27 -9.38
CA PHE A 431 21.48 -35.26 -10.45
C PHE A 431 20.83 -35.16 -11.84
N SER A 432 19.77 -35.92 -12.12
CA SER A 432 18.99 -35.80 -13.36
C SER A 432 18.34 -34.42 -13.50
N SER A 433 17.89 -33.81 -12.40
CA SER A 433 17.36 -32.43 -12.39
C SER A 433 18.44 -31.43 -12.83
N LEU A 434 19.65 -31.53 -12.27
CA LEU A 434 20.77 -30.65 -12.63
C LEU A 434 21.26 -30.85 -14.08
N ARG A 435 21.23 -32.08 -14.60
CA ARG A 435 21.53 -32.37 -16.01
C ARG A 435 20.47 -31.81 -16.95
N GLN A 436 19.19 -32.04 -16.66
CA GLN A 436 18.07 -31.48 -17.45
C GLN A 436 18.12 -29.94 -17.52
N ILE A 437 18.51 -29.27 -16.43
CA ILE A 437 18.69 -27.81 -16.34
C ILE A 437 19.78 -27.30 -17.29
N LEU A 438 20.89 -28.03 -17.43
CA LEU A 438 21.97 -27.72 -18.37
C LEU A 438 21.57 -28.05 -19.82
N GLU A 439 20.97 -29.22 -20.05
CA GLU A 439 20.54 -29.70 -21.37
C GLU A 439 19.46 -28.80 -21.99
N LYS A 440 18.51 -28.31 -21.17
CA LYS A 440 17.50 -27.33 -21.58
C LYS A 440 17.97 -25.87 -21.48
N ARG A 441 19.25 -25.63 -21.14
CA ARG A 441 19.90 -24.31 -21.02
C ARG A 441 19.21 -23.32 -20.06
N VAL A 442 18.48 -23.82 -19.05
CA VAL A 442 17.90 -23.00 -17.97
C VAL A 442 19.02 -22.26 -17.19
N LEU A 443 20.21 -22.87 -17.12
CA LEU A 443 21.48 -22.17 -16.93
C LEU A 443 22.51 -22.72 -17.92
N PRO A 444 23.45 -21.89 -18.44
CA PRO A 444 24.52 -22.38 -19.31
C PRO A 444 25.63 -23.13 -18.55
N SER A 445 25.77 -22.90 -17.24
CA SER A 445 26.70 -23.62 -16.37
C SER A 445 26.30 -23.51 -14.91
N LEU A 446 26.55 -24.56 -14.13
CA LEU A 446 26.40 -24.56 -12.66
C LEU A 446 27.65 -24.07 -11.93
N TYR A 447 28.81 -24.03 -12.58
CA TYR A 447 30.09 -23.68 -11.95
C TYR A 447 30.08 -22.27 -11.28
N PRO A 448 29.58 -21.19 -11.92
CA PRO A 448 29.53 -19.85 -11.30
C PRO A 448 28.60 -19.77 -10.08
N LEU A 449 27.63 -20.69 -9.97
CA LEU A 449 26.69 -20.79 -8.87
C LEU A 449 27.29 -21.60 -7.71
N PHE A 450 27.91 -22.75 -8.02
CA PHE A 450 28.39 -23.72 -7.04
C PHE A 450 29.73 -23.34 -6.39
N ASP A 451 30.61 -22.63 -7.11
CA ASP A 451 31.91 -22.15 -6.57
C ASP A 451 31.96 -20.63 -6.35
N SER A 452 30.79 -19.98 -6.24
CA SER A 452 30.71 -18.52 -6.11
C SER A 452 31.45 -18.02 -4.87
N PRO A 453 32.34 -17.00 -4.97
CA PRO A 453 33.11 -16.51 -3.83
C PRO A 453 32.26 -15.88 -2.71
N LYS A 454 30.97 -15.59 -2.99
CA LYS A 454 29.98 -15.14 -2.01
C LYS A 454 29.45 -16.25 -1.09
N LEU A 455 29.69 -17.52 -1.43
CA LEU A 455 29.37 -18.66 -0.58
C LEU A 455 30.53 -18.91 0.39
N ASP A 456 30.18 -19.29 1.61
CA ASP A 456 31.14 -19.67 2.65
C ASP A 456 31.97 -20.90 2.23
N ARG A 457 33.15 -21.05 2.84
CA ARG A 457 34.12 -22.09 2.47
C ARG A 457 33.60 -23.50 2.78
N GLU A 458 32.87 -23.67 3.88
CA GLU A 458 32.35 -24.98 4.31
C GLU A 458 31.27 -25.48 3.35
N LEU A 459 30.31 -24.62 3.00
CA LEU A 459 29.28 -24.93 2.02
C LEU A 459 29.89 -25.21 0.63
N ARG A 460 30.90 -24.45 0.18
CA ARG A 460 31.56 -24.74 -1.11
C ARG A 460 32.31 -26.05 -1.13
N THR A 461 33.01 -26.43 -0.05
CA THR A 461 33.61 -27.76 0.08
C THR A 461 32.53 -28.84 -0.03
N LYS A 462 31.45 -28.70 0.74
CA LYS A 462 30.32 -29.65 0.77
C LYS A 462 29.59 -29.77 -0.57
N ILE A 463 29.41 -28.68 -1.30
CA ILE A 463 28.87 -28.68 -2.67
C ILE A 463 29.81 -29.48 -3.58
N ARG A 464 31.12 -29.23 -3.51
CA ARG A 464 32.13 -29.92 -4.35
C ARG A 464 32.22 -31.42 -4.05
N GLU A 465 32.04 -31.83 -2.80
CA GLU A 465 31.93 -33.23 -2.38
C GLU A 465 30.64 -33.88 -2.91
N THR A 466 29.50 -33.20 -2.75
CA THR A 466 28.18 -33.73 -3.12
C THR A 466 28.00 -33.83 -4.65
N PHE A 467 28.42 -32.78 -5.36
CA PHE A 467 28.09 -32.47 -6.76
C PHE A 467 29.34 -32.33 -7.66
N LYS A 468 30.38 -33.14 -7.40
CA LYS A 468 31.69 -33.06 -8.06
C LYS A 468 31.65 -32.88 -9.59
N GLU A 469 30.75 -33.59 -10.30
CA GLU A 469 30.63 -33.51 -11.77
C GLU A 469 30.17 -32.13 -12.29
N PHE A 470 29.45 -31.35 -11.47
CA PHE A 470 28.93 -30.02 -11.82
C PHE A 470 29.86 -28.88 -11.35
N CYS A 471 30.94 -29.21 -10.65
CA CYS A 471 31.89 -28.25 -10.05
C CYS A 471 33.19 -28.08 -10.86
N LEU A 472 33.16 -28.44 -12.15
CA LEU A 472 34.31 -28.34 -13.06
C LEU A 472 34.05 -27.27 -14.15
N PRO A 473 35.08 -26.53 -14.60
CA PRO A 473 34.99 -25.69 -15.79
C PRO A 473 34.71 -26.52 -17.05
N PRO A 474 33.96 -26.00 -18.05
CA PRO A 474 33.45 -26.77 -19.19
C PRO A 474 34.50 -27.21 -20.24
N ASN A 475 35.79 -27.17 -19.93
CA ASN A 475 36.91 -27.46 -20.85
C ASN A 475 37.84 -28.60 -20.36
N ILE A 476 37.31 -29.59 -19.64
CA ILE A 476 38.06 -30.79 -19.24
C ILE A 476 37.30 -32.05 -19.67
N ASP A 477 37.88 -32.80 -20.61
CA ASP A 477 37.34 -34.09 -21.05
C ASP A 477 37.20 -35.09 -19.89
N ALA A 478 36.10 -35.85 -19.90
CA ALA A 478 35.77 -36.82 -18.85
C ALA A 478 36.82 -37.93 -18.67
N GLY A 479 37.76 -38.10 -19.62
CA GLY A 479 38.83 -39.09 -19.57
C GLY A 479 39.97 -38.80 -18.58
N LYS A 480 40.04 -37.62 -17.94
CA LYS A 480 41.14 -37.23 -17.02
C LYS A 480 40.76 -37.09 -15.54
N ILE A 481 39.58 -37.57 -15.14
CA ILE A 481 39.01 -37.37 -13.80
C ILE A 481 39.83 -38.05 -12.67
N GLU A 482 40.63 -39.07 -12.98
CA GLU A 482 41.43 -39.80 -11.96
C GLU A 482 42.77 -39.15 -11.62
N GLU A 483 43.48 -38.52 -12.57
CA GLU A 483 44.83 -37.95 -12.31
C GLU A 483 44.76 -36.77 -11.33
N LEU A 484 43.87 -35.80 -11.59
CA LEU A 484 43.68 -34.59 -10.77
C LEU A 484 43.18 -34.87 -9.33
N SER A 485 42.89 -36.13 -8.98
CA SER A 485 42.46 -36.51 -7.63
C SER A 485 43.60 -36.64 -6.61
N LYS A 486 44.87 -36.67 -7.05
CA LYS A 486 46.03 -36.93 -6.17
C LYS A 486 46.77 -35.67 -5.72
N ASP A 487 46.79 -34.62 -6.53
CA ASP A 487 47.70 -33.48 -6.33
C ASP A 487 47.19 -32.42 -5.33
N LEU A 488 45.95 -32.54 -4.86
CA LEU A 488 45.30 -31.57 -3.96
C LEU A 488 45.52 -31.83 -2.45
N ASN A 489 46.29 -32.85 -2.08
CA ASN A 489 46.50 -33.27 -0.68
C ASN A 489 47.83 -32.76 -0.06
N THR A 490 48.23 -31.52 -0.35
CA THR A 490 49.41 -30.89 0.29
C THR A 490 49.14 -29.44 0.68
N ASP A 491 48.95 -29.18 1.98
CA ASP A 491 49.07 -27.84 2.56
C ASP A 491 50.55 -27.38 2.57
N MET A 492 50.80 -26.06 2.41
CA MET A 492 51.69 -25.22 3.25
C MET A 492 52.10 -23.87 2.59
N ALA A 493 51.36 -22.81 2.95
CA ALA A 493 51.82 -21.48 3.40
C ALA A 493 52.79 -20.54 2.60
N PHE A 494 52.48 -19.23 2.73
CA PHE A 494 53.29 -17.99 2.63
C PHE A 494 53.49 -17.20 1.30
N ASP A 495 53.01 -15.94 1.38
CA ASP A 495 53.56 -14.63 0.95
C ASP A 495 53.82 -14.21 -0.52
N ASN A 496 53.00 -13.23 -0.94
CA ASN A 496 53.32 -11.91 -1.52
C ASN A 496 54.57 -11.71 -2.41
N VAL A 497 54.34 -11.44 -3.71
CA VAL A 497 55.08 -10.42 -4.51
C VAL A 497 54.10 -9.75 -5.51
N ASP A 498 54.21 -8.44 -5.73
CA ASP A 498 53.40 -7.65 -6.67
C ASP A 498 53.77 -7.86 -8.15
N HIS A 499 52.78 -7.77 -9.06
CA HIS A 499 52.59 -6.63 -10.00
C HIS A 499 51.88 -6.98 -11.33
N SER A 500 51.40 -5.91 -11.98
CA SER A 500 51.02 -5.76 -13.39
C SER A 500 49.63 -6.26 -13.84
N THR A 501 48.82 -5.28 -14.25
CA THR A 501 47.59 -5.41 -15.03
C THR A 501 47.87 -5.76 -16.49
N MET A 502 47.10 -6.68 -17.06
CA MET A 502 46.58 -6.58 -18.43
C MET A 502 45.18 -7.19 -18.47
N GLY A 503 44.22 -6.49 -19.07
CA GLY A 503 42.84 -6.97 -19.23
C GLY A 503 42.65 -7.75 -20.53
N ILE A 504 41.75 -8.72 -20.52
CA ILE A 504 41.23 -9.38 -21.73
C ILE A 504 39.70 -9.37 -21.65
N HIS A 505 39.07 -8.49 -22.44
CA HIS A 505 37.69 -8.66 -22.87
C HIS A 505 37.60 -9.73 -23.96
N GLN A 506 36.41 -10.34 -24.10
CA GLN A 506 35.87 -11.24 -25.14
C GLN A 506 35.30 -12.51 -24.49
N LEU A 507 34.19 -13.11 -24.93
CA LEU A 507 33.09 -12.71 -25.83
C LEU A 507 31.94 -13.68 -25.50
N ASN A 508 30.74 -13.20 -25.17
CA ASN A 508 29.54 -14.05 -25.11
C ASN A 508 28.62 -13.66 -26.27
N GLU A 509 28.57 -14.49 -27.32
CA GLU A 509 27.57 -14.40 -28.37
C GLU A 509 26.27 -15.06 -27.88
N GLU A 510 25.14 -14.35 -27.97
CA GLU A 510 23.84 -14.88 -27.59
C GLU A 510 23.31 -15.79 -28.70
N VAL A 511 23.12 -17.08 -28.39
CA VAL A 511 22.61 -18.09 -29.33
C VAL A 511 21.22 -18.54 -28.90
N GLU A 512 20.19 -17.95 -29.52
CA GLU A 512 18.78 -18.32 -29.35
C GLU A 512 18.53 -19.80 -29.70
N PRO A 513 17.83 -20.57 -28.84
CA PRO A 513 17.23 -21.84 -29.20
C PRO A 513 15.72 -21.67 -29.46
N VAL A 514 15.27 -22.00 -30.68
CA VAL A 514 13.84 -22.12 -30.99
C VAL A 514 13.29 -23.39 -30.33
N PHE A 515 12.25 -23.25 -29.51
CA PHE A 515 11.48 -24.39 -28.98
C PHE A 515 10.33 -24.74 -29.94
N SER A 516 10.14 -26.04 -30.17
CA SER A 516 9.03 -26.59 -30.96
C SER A 516 8.07 -27.31 -30.02
N ASP A 517 6.87 -26.77 -29.84
CA ASP A 517 5.79 -27.42 -29.09
C ASP A 517 4.78 -28.04 -30.08
N GLU A 518 4.61 -29.36 -30.01
CA GLU A 518 3.46 -30.09 -30.55
C GLU A 518 3.00 -31.15 -29.53
N GLU A 519 1.85 -30.91 -28.88
CA GLU A 519 0.92 -31.97 -28.44
C GLU A 519 -0.51 -31.41 -28.50
N GLU A 520 -1.50 -32.28 -28.73
CA GLU A 520 -2.84 -31.91 -29.22
C GLU A 520 -3.83 -31.49 -28.12
N ASP A 521 -4.50 -30.33 -28.29
CA ASP A 521 -5.53 -29.83 -27.38
C ASP A 521 -6.95 -30.30 -27.77
N VAL A 522 -7.39 -31.42 -27.19
CA VAL A 522 -8.72 -32.01 -27.46
C VAL A 522 -9.83 -31.27 -26.70
N SER A 523 -10.25 -30.12 -27.24
CA SER A 523 -11.34 -29.29 -26.70
C SER A 523 -12.52 -29.15 -27.68
N LEU A 524 -13.66 -29.76 -27.33
CA LEU A 524 -14.90 -29.74 -28.11
C LEU A 524 -15.49 -28.32 -28.25
N ARG A 525 -15.64 -27.82 -29.50
CA ARG A 525 -16.52 -26.68 -29.82
C ARG A 525 -17.34 -26.91 -31.09
N MET A 526 -18.56 -26.38 -31.10
CA MET A 526 -19.56 -26.64 -32.14
C MET A 526 -19.40 -25.76 -33.39
N SER A 527 -19.57 -26.42 -34.54
CA SER A 527 -19.80 -25.92 -35.90
C SER A 527 -20.01 -24.41 -36.14
N ARG A 528 -19.13 -23.84 -36.97
CA ARG A 528 -19.53 -23.09 -38.18
C ARG A 528 -18.83 -23.70 -39.41
N ARG A 529 -19.19 -23.26 -40.62
CA ARG A 529 -19.10 -24.05 -41.86
C ARG A 529 -18.58 -23.22 -43.04
N ASN A 530 -17.99 -23.92 -44.02
CA ASN A 530 -17.59 -23.45 -45.36
C ASN A 530 -16.31 -22.55 -45.35
N GLU A 531 -15.41 -22.58 -46.35
CA GLU A 531 -15.39 -23.33 -47.62
C GLU A 531 -13.93 -23.62 -48.07
N ASN A 532 -13.72 -24.49 -49.07
CA ASN A 532 -12.41 -25.04 -49.47
C ASN A 532 -11.70 -24.20 -50.57
N ILE A 533 -10.40 -24.46 -50.78
CA ILE A 533 -9.71 -24.61 -52.09
C ILE A 533 -8.31 -25.24 -51.87
N ASP A 534 -7.75 -25.89 -52.90
CA ASP A 534 -6.79 -26.99 -52.77
C ASP A 534 -5.31 -26.67 -53.14
N GLU A 535 -4.43 -27.63 -52.81
CA GLU A 535 -3.14 -28.05 -53.40
C GLU A 535 -2.21 -27.06 -54.15
N GLU A 536 -0.93 -26.96 -53.73
CA GLU A 536 0.25 -27.58 -54.40
C GLU A 536 1.59 -27.23 -53.68
N ASP A 537 2.56 -28.16 -53.67
CA ASP A 537 3.97 -27.95 -53.27
C ASP A 537 4.89 -28.32 -54.45
N PRO A 538 5.92 -27.51 -54.75
CA PRO A 538 7.21 -28.16 -54.97
C PRO A 538 8.47 -27.38 -54.51
N SER A 539 9.17 -27.99 -53.55
CA SER A 539 10.63 -28.24 -53.56
C SER A 539 11.66 -27.18 -53.09
N LEU A 540 12.78 -27.69 -52.57
CA LEU A 540 13.88 -27.01 -51.87
C LEU A 540 14.97 -26.47 -52.83
N PRO A 541 15.70 -25.37 -52.52
CA PRO A 541 16.93 -25.52 -51.72
C PRO A 541 17.41 -24.33 -50.86
N ALA A 542 18.19 -24.69 -49.81
CA ALA A 542 19.28 -23.93 -49.16
C ALA A 542 19.31 -22.39 -49.18
N ILE A 543 19.03 -21.76 -48.02
CA ILE A 543 19.38 -20.35 -47.74
C ILE A 543 20.13 -20.23 -46.39
N LYS A 544 21.47 -20.34 -46.43
CA LYS A 544 22.37 -19.81 -45.39
C LYS A 544 23.19 -18.66 -45.99
N LEU A 545 22.57 -17.47 -46.17
CA LEU A 545 23.21 -16.17 -46.45
C LEU A 545 22.15 -15.07 -46.70
N ARG A 546 21.34 -14.71 -45.68
CA ARG A 546 20.37 -13.59 -45.84
C ARG A 546 20.05 -12.72 -44.61
N ASN A 547 20.38 -13.15 -43.38
CA ASN A 547 19.97 -12.39 -42.19
C ASN A 547 20.82 -11.14 -41.91
N GLU A 548 22.13 -11.15 -42.23
CA GLU A 548 23.00 -9.95 -42.12
C GLU A 548 22.54 -8.79 -43.02
N VAL A 549 21.85 -9.09 -44.12
CA VAL A 549 21.35 -8.07 -45.06
C VAL A 549 20.11 -7.37 -44.49
N ASN A 550 19.26 -8.04 -43.71
CA ASN A 550 18.02 -7.44 -43.19
C ASN A 550 18.29 -6.37 -42.12
N MET A 551 19.35 -6.48 -41.30
CA MET A 551 19.81 -5.38 -40.44
C MET A 551 20.16 -4.13 -41.27
N ARG A 552 20.83 -4.30 -42.42
CA ARG A 552 21.16 -3.19 -43.35
C ARG A 552 19.99 -2.69 -44.19
N CYS A 553 18.88 -3.43 -44.29
CA CYS A 553 17.69 -3.02 -45.05
C CYS A 553 16.73 -2.12 -44.25
N ASN A 554 16.66 -2.23 -42.92
CA ASN A 554 15.84 -1.29 -42.13
C ASN A 554 16.54 0.07 -41.92
N VAL A 555 17.85 0.09 -41.66
CA VAL A 555 18.64 1.34 -41.47
C VAL A 555 18.46 2.35 -42.61
N LYS A 556 18.19 1.89 -43.85
CA LYS A 556 17.96 2.74 -45.02
C LYS A 556 16.61 3.48 -45.05
N LYS A 557 15.70 3.26 -44.10
CA LYS A 557 14.50 4.10 -43.92
C LYS A 557 14.75 5.25 -42.94
N ASP A 558 15.36 4.95 -41.81
CA ASP A 558 15.54 5.93 -40.72
C ASP A 558 16.58 7.00 -41.05
N LEU A 559 17.59 6.68 -41.88
CA LEU A 559 18.62 7.64 -42.31
C LEU A 559 18.09 8.85 -43.10
N SER A 560 16.84 8.81 -43.55
CA SER A 560 16.19 9.95 -44.21
C SER A 560 16.03 11.17 -43.30
N PHE A 561 15.96 10.96 -41.98
CA PHE A 561 15.69 12.02 -41.00
C PHE A 561 16.88 12.99 -40.80
N TYR A 562 18.12 12.51 -40.97
CA TYR A 562 19.34 13.32 -40.79
C TYR A 562 19.70 14.17 -42.03
N THR A 563 18.96 14.03 -43.13
CA THR A 563 19.24 14.71 -44.41
C THR A 563 18.98 16.23 -44.38
N THR A 564 18.48 16.77 -43.27
CA THR A 564 18.18 18.20 -43.06
C THR A 564 19.10 18.88 -42.04
N LEU A 565 20.18 18.22 -41.60
CA LEU A 565 21.26 18.90 -40.89
C LEU A 565 22.31 19.41 -41.89
N GLU A 566 22.48 20.73 -41.89
CA GLU A 566 23.68 21.43 -42.32
C GLU A 566 24.39 21.98 -41.08
N PRO A 567 25.74 22.01 -41.01
CA PRO A 567 26.69 21.53 -42.02
C PRO A 567 26.83 20.00 -42.09
N GLU A 568 27.36 19.49 -43.20
CA GLU A 568 27.66 18.05 -43.43
C GLU A 568 28.57 17.44 -42.34
N GLU A 569 29.49 18.22 -41.75
CA GLU A 569 30.33 17.76 -40.63
C GLU A 569 29.50 17.50 -39.37
N LEU A 570 28.63 18.44 -38.97
CA LEU A 570 27.74 18.29 -37.82
C LEU A 570 26.83 17.06 -37.99
N ARG A 571 26.26 16.91 -39.20
CA ARG A 571 25.47 15.74 -39.58
C ARG A 571 26.27 14.44 -39.38
N THR A 572 27.51 14.39 -39.87
CA THR A 572 28.39 13.21 -39.75
C THR A 572 28.68 12.87 -38.29
N VAL A 573 28.90 13.86 -37.43
CA VAL A 573 29.12 13.65 -35.99
C VAL A 573 27.85 13.15 -35.29
N VAL A 574 26.66 13.63 -35.67
CA VAL A 574 25.37 13.15 -35.14
C VAL A 574 25.01 11.74 -35.65
N GLU A 575 25.31 11.40 -36.91
CA GLU A 575 25.15 10.03 -37.42
C GLU A 575 26.11 9.06 -36.71
N ASN A 576 27.36 9.45 -36.43
CA ASN A 576 28.27 8.67 -35.59
C ASN A 576 27.72 8.45 -34.17
N LEU A 577 27.13 9.49 -33.55
CA LEU A 577 26.46 9.36 -32.24
C LEU A 577 25.24 8.41 -32.28
N HIS A 578 24.63 8.19 -33.45
CA HIS A 578 23.54 7.22 -33.61
C HIS A 578 24.05 5.78 -33.66
N PHE A 579 25.14 5.52 -34.38
CA PHE A 579 25.65 4.16 -34.58
C PHE A 579 26.59 3.65 -33.48
N GLU A 580 27.27 4.54 -32.74
CA GLU A 580 28.18 4.13 -31.67
C GLU A 580 27.44 3.48 -30.49
N LEU A 581 28.00 2.39 -29.95
CA LEU A 581 27.43 1.60 -28.86
C LEU A 581 28.12 1.85 -27.52
N ASP A 582 29.39 2.24 -27.52
CA ASP A 582 30.13 2.53 -26.29
C ASP A 582 29.73 3.87 -25.64
N ASN A 583 29.47 3.88 -24.33
CA ASN A 583 28.99 5.06 -23.63
C ASN A 583 30.06 6.16 -23.48
N GLU A 584 31.33 5.79 -23.28
CA GLU A 584 32.42 6.77 -23.15
C GLU A 584 32.66 7.47 -24.49
N THR A 585 32.77 6.69 -25.57
CA THR A 585 32.92 7.18 -26.94
C THR A 585 31.72 8.05 -27.36
N ARG A 586 30.48 7.67 -27.01
CA ARG A 586 29.29 8.52 -27.21
C ARG A 586 29.36 9.84 -26.45
N CYS A 587 29.95 9.87 -25.25
CA CYS A 587 30.18 11.12 -24.51
C CYS A 587 31.25 12.00 -25.20
N GLN A 588 32.34 11.41 -25.71
CA GLN A 588 33.36 12.12 -26.48
C GLN A 588 32.81 12.69 -27.80
N ILE A 589 31.90 11.96 -28.47
CA ILE A 589 31.20 12.45 -29.67
C ILE A 589 30.25 13.60 -29.31
N MET A 590 29.52 13.54 -28.19
CA MET A 590 28.69 14.65 -27.72
C MET A 590 29.52 15.89 -27.37
N GLU A 591 30.67 15.71 -26.72
CA GLU A 591 31.60 16.79 -26.40
C GLU A 591 32.03 17.55 -27.68
N ARG A 592 32.29 16.84 -28.79
CA ARG A 592 32.53 17.49 -30.09
C ARG A 592 31.33 18.28 -30.60
N ILE A 593 30.10 17.73 -30.52
CA ILE A 593 28.88 18.46 -30.92
C ILE A 593 28.72 19.75 -30.11
N VAL A 594 28.96 19.68 -28.80
CA VAL A 594 28.91 20.84 -27.90
C VAL A 594 29.99 21.87 -28.25
N GLN A 595 31.20 21.44 -28.61
CA GLN A 595 32.25 22.34 -29.08
C GLN A 595 31.92 23.05 -30.40
N MET A 596 31.18 22.41 -31.32
CA MET A 596 30.68 23.05 -32.55
C MET A 596 29.59 24.09 -32.25
N ILE A 597 28.66 23.81 -31.31
CA ILE A 597 27.67 24.78 -30.82
C ILE A 597 28.37 26.00 -30.19
N ILE A 598 29.41 25.77 -29.39
CA ILE A 598 30.15 26.82 -28.67
C ILE A 598 31.04 27.64 -29.62
N GLN A 599 31.49 27.09 -30.75
CA GLN A 599 32.31 27.80 -31.73
C GLN A 599 31.48 28.62 -32.76
N ASP A 600 30.15 28.67 -32.58
CA ASP A 600 29.21 29.39 -33.46
C ASP A 600 29.22 28.85 -34.92
N GLU A 601 29.55 27.57 -35.09
CA GLU A 601 29.58 26.85 -36.38
C GLU A 601 28.18 26.36 -36.83
N ILE A 602 27.13 26.74 -36.09
CA ILE A 602 25.78 26.19 -36.19
C ILE A 602 24.77 27.35 -36.17
N ASP A 603 24.24 27.69 -37.35
CA ASP A 603 23.24 28.75 -37.51
C ASP A 603 22.03 28.57 -36.59
N THR A 604 21.48 29.68 -36.08
CA THR A 604 20.32 29.61 -35.17
C THR A 604 19.04 29.01 -35.80
N GLU A 605 19.00 28.85 -37.12
CA GLU A 605 17.93 28.16 -37.85
C GLU A 605 18.09 26.62 -37.87
N THR A 606 19.28 26.08 -37.64
CA THR A 606 19.54 24.62 -37.60
C THR A 606 19.52 24.05 -36.17
N MET A 607 19.47 24.89 -35.14
CA MET A 607 19.33 24.47 -33.75
C MET A 607 18.09 23.57 -33.48
N PRO A 608 16.88 23.83 -34.04
CA PRO A 608 15.73 22.95 -33.84
C PRO A 608 15.83 21.61 -34.57
N THR A 609 16.47 21.55 -35.75
CA THR A 609 16.69 20.29 -36.47
C THR A 609 17.75 19.43 -35.78
N LEU A 610 18.82 20.05 -35.25
CA LEU A 610 19.78 19.42 -34.36
C LEU A 610 19.10 18.85 -33.11
N ALA A 611 18.30 19.64 -32.39
CA ALA A 611 17.57 19.19 -31.20
C ALA A 611 16.65 17.99 -31.49
N SER A 612 15.95 18.00 -32.63
CA SER A 612 15.12 16.87 -33.09
C SER A 612 15.93 15.60 -33.35
N CYS A 613 17.09 15.74 -34.00
CA CYS A 613 17.98 14.60 -34.28
C CYS A 613 18.64 14.05 -33.01
N LEU A 614 19.06 14.91 -32.07
CA LEU A 614 19.55 14.50 -30.76
C LEU A 614 18.45 13.81 -29.93
N SER A 615 17.21 14.30 -29.98
CA SER A 615 16.06 13.69 -29.29
C SER A 615 15.74 12.28 -29.80
N ASN A 616 15.83 12.06 -31.13
CA ASN A 616 15.69 10.73 -31.71
C ASN A 616 16.89 9.81 -31.36
N THR A 617 18.13 10.33 -31.44
CA THR A 617 19.35 9.56 -31.15
C THR A 617 19.49 9.17 -29.67
N LEU A 618 19.09 10.05 -28.74
CA LEU A 618 19.10 9.78 -27.29
C LEU A 618 17.76 9.25 -26.76
N SER A 619 16.78 8.99 -27.64
CA SER A 619 15.40 8.62 -27.27
C SER A 619 15.33 7.43 -26.32
N LYS A 620 16.20 6.43 -26.49
CA LYS A 620 16.28 5.26 -25.59
C LYS A 620 16.82 5.65 -24.20
N GLN A 621 17.93 6.39 -24.16
CA GLN A 621 18.60 6.84 -22.95
C GLN A 621 17.70 7.73 -22.08
N ILE A 622 16.98 8.68 -22.68
CA ILE A 622 16.10 9.61 -21.97
C ILE A 622 14.80 8.92 -21.49
N LYS A 623 14.46 7.76 -22.05
CA LYS A 623 13.28 6.96 -21.66
C LYS A 623 13.54 5.95 -20.53
N LEU A 624 14.79 5.56 -20.29
CA LEU A 624 15.17 4.74 -19.14
C LEU A 624 14.91 5.48 -17.81
N ASP A 625 14.80 4.73 -16.72
CA ASP A 625 14.83 5.32 -15.37
C ASP A 625 16.27 5.61 -15.00
N ILE A 626 16.57 6.88 -14.75
CA ILE A 626 17.93 7.40 -14.50
C ILE A 626 18.22 7.44 -12.99
N PHE A 627 17.19 7.39 -12.13
CA PHE A 627 17.38 7.52 -10.68
C PHE A 627 17.75 6.18 -10.02
N PRO A 628 18.88 6.07 -9.30
CA PRO A 628 19.30 4.82 -8.67
C PRO A 628 18.53 4.54 -7.36
N ILE A 629 17.26 4.11 -7.49
CA ILE A 629 16.35 3.84 -6.36
C ILE A 629 16.94 2.83 -5.36
N ASP A 630 17.58 1.77 -5.85
CA ASP A 630 18.07 0.66 -5.01
C ASP A 630 19.44 0.93 -4.35
N ASN A 631 20.20 1.95 -4.77
CA ASN A 631 21.52 2.30 -4.23
C ASN A 631 21.74 3.82 -4.26
N LEU A 632 21.39 4.51 -3.17
CA LEU A 632 21.61 5.94 -3.00
C LEU A 632 23.01 6.28 -2.43
N ASN A 633 24.07 5.67 -2.99
CA ASN A 633 25.45 6.11 -2.73
C ASN A 633 25.86 7.20 -3.72
N ASP A 634 26.76 8.10 -3.29
CA ASP A 634 27.22 9.22 -4.12
C ASP A 634 27.83 8.75 -5.46
N ASP A 635 28.51 7.61 -5.49
CA ASP A 635 29.13 7.06 -6.71
C ASP A 635 28.07 6.67 -7.75
N ALA A 636 26.99 5.98 -7.35
CA ALA A 636 25.92 5.59 -8.27
C ALA A 636 25.11 6.80 -8.77
N LEU A 637 25.03 7.87 -7.97
CA LEU A 637 24.46 9.15 -8.41
C LEU A 637 25.35 9.82 -9.46
N ILE A 638 26.68 9.79 -9.30
CA ILE A 638 27.65 10.27 -10.30
C ILE A 638 27.64 9.42 -11.57
N ASP A 639 27.57 8.09 -11.46
CA ASP A 639 27.42 7.18 -12.60
C ASP A 639 26.13 7.48 -13.39
N SER A 640 25.02 7.79 -12.70
CA SER A 640 23.73 8.09 -13.36
C SER A 640 23.77 9.33 -14.27
N ILE A 641 24.64 10.30 -13.95
CA ILE A 641 24.88 11.49 -14.77
C ILE A 641 26.08 11.33 -15.73
N SER A 642 26.70 10.16 -15.82
CA SER A 642 27.85 9.87 -16.69
C SER A 642 27.43 9.33 -18.06
N THR A 643 26.46 9.97 -18.71
CA THR A 643 25.90 9.55 -20.01
C THR A 643 25.68 10.75 -20.96
N PRO A 644 25.64 10.58 -22.30
CA PRO A 644 25.80 11.66 -23.28
C PRO A 644 24.97 12.95 -23.08
N LEU A 645 23.70 12.89 -22.67
CA LEU A 645 22.90 14.10 -22.42
C LEU A 645 23.56 15.05 -21.41
N PHE A 646 24.14 14.50 -20.35
CA PHE A 646 24.72 15.26 -19.25
C PHE A 646 26.02 15.97 -19.62
N VAL A 647 26.67 15.58 -20.73
CA VAL A 647 27.81 16.33 -21.31
C VAL A 647 27.38 17.74 -21.72
N MET A 648 26.17 17.90 -22.25
CA MET A 648 25.60 19.22 -22.58
C MET A 648 25.35 20.05 -21.31
N PHE A 649 24.79 19.43 -20.27
CA PHE A 649 24.53 20.12 -18.99
C PHE A 649 25.82 20.51 -18.25
N ARG A 650 26.86 19.66 -18.30
CA ARG A 650 28.18 19.94 -17.72
C ARG A 650 28.87 21.12 -18.39
N ASN A 651 28.83 21.17 -19.73
CA ASN A 651 29.36 22.32 -20.47
C ASN A 651 28.54 23.59 -20.21
N GLN A 652 27.20 23.50 -20.14
CA GLN A 652 26.36 24.65 -19.77
C GLN A 652 26.73 25.19 -18.38
N PHE A 653 26.93 24.31 -17.40
CA PHE A 653 27.38 24.69 -16.06
C PHE A 653 28.76 25.36 -16.07
N GLN A 654 29.73 24.82 -16.81
CA GLN A 654 31.07 25.39 -16.94
C GLN A 654 31.05 26.78 -17.60
N LEU A 655 30.29 26.97 -18.67
CA LEU A 655 30.17 28.28 -19.34
C LEU A 655 29.44 29.32 -18.47
N CYS A 656 28.50 28.91 -17.62
CA CYS A 656 27.94 29.79 -16.59
C CYS A 656 29.01 30.20 -15.55
N LYS A 657 29.85 29.24 -15.11
CA LYS A 657 30.95 29.45 -14.14
C LYS A 657 32.04 30.39 -14.66
N GLU A 658 32.32 30.34 -15.97
CA GLU A 658 33.28 31.19 -16.67
C GLU A 658 32.68 32.55 -17.12
N GLU A 659 31.43 32.85 -16.76
CA GLU A 659 30.61 33.99 -17.22
C GLU A 659 30.50 34.14 -18.77
N ASP A 660 30.82 33.09 -19.53
CA ASP A 660 30.90 33.14 -20.99
C ASP A 660 29.52 33.36 -21.64
N ASN A 661 29.43 34.31 -22.57
CA ASN A 661 28.20 34.62 -23.30
C ASN A 661 27.72 33.46 -24.21
N ARG A 662 28.65 32.59 -24.66
CA ARG A 662 28.37 31.44 -25.54
C ARG A 662 27.41 30.42 -24.91
N ARG A 663 27.26 30.45 -23.57
CA ARG A 663 26.25 29.67 -22.83
C ARG A 663 24.81 29.91 -23.30
N GLN A 664 24.52 31.03 -23.95
CA GLN A 664 23.18 31.32 -24.48
C GLN A 664 22.85 30.49 -25.73
N LEU A 665 23.86 30.12 -26.54
CA LEU A 665 23.69 29.23 -27.70
C LEU A 665 23.32 27.82 -27.25
N LEU A 666 24.08 27.27 -26.29
CA LEU A 666 23.84 25.94 -25.73
C LEU A 666 22.54 25.89 -24.90
N ALA A 667 22.21 26.93 -24.13
CA ALA A 667 20.90 27.06 -23.47
C ALA A 667 19.73 27.00 -24.47
N ARG A 668 19.87 27.65 -25.64
CA ARG A 668 18.84 27.66 -26.68
C ARG A 668 18.67 26.29 -27.33
N VAL A 669 19.76 25.59 -27.65
CA VAL A 669 19.68 24.19 -28.14
C VAL A 669 19.01 23.27 -27.10
N LEU A 670 19.28 23.47 -25.80
CA LEU A 670 18.62 22.72 -24.74
C LEU A 670 17.12 23.07 -24.60
N ALA A 671 16.71 24.32 -24.82
CA ALA A 671 15.31 24.73 -24.83
C ALA A 671 14.53 24.11 -26.00
N GLU A 672 15.11 24.10 -27.21
CA GLU A 672 14.56 23.38 -28.37
C GLU A 672 14.51 21.86 -28.14
N PHE A 673 15.48 21.31 -27.38
CA PHE A 673 15.42 19.90 -26.95
C PHE A 673 14.26 19.66 -25.97
N GLN A 674 14.02 20.57 -25.02
CA GLN A 674 12.91 20.43 -24.07
C GLN A 674 11.52 20.54 -24.72
N SER A 675 11.37 21.37 -25.77
CA SER A 675 10.09 21.49 -26.51
C SER A 675 9.69 20.17 -27.18
N ILE A 676 10.66 19.38 -27.63
CA ILE A 676 10.48 18.05 -28.22
C ILE A 676 10.44 16.95 -27.14
N GLN A 677 11.18 17.12 -26.04
CA GLN A 677 11.37 16.13 -24.98
C GLN A 677 11.19 16.77 -23.58
N PRO A 678 9.97 16.76 -23.02
CA PRO A 678 9.68 17.39 -21.72
C PRO A 678 10.56 16.96 -20.54
N ARG A 679 11.17 15.76 -20.59
CA ARG A 679 12.07 15.25 -19.53
C ARG A 679 13.33 16.10 -19.32
N ILE A 680 13.81 16.82 -20.35
CA ILE A 680 15.06 17.60 -20.28
C ILE A 680 15.07 18.60 -19.12
N GLY A 681 13.93 19.26 -18.84
CA GLY A 681 13.83 20.29 -17.81
C GLY A 681 14.12 19.79 -16.39
N TYR A 682 13.54 18.66 -15.98
CA TYR A 682 13.82 18.10 -14.65
C TYR A 682 15.13 17.31 -14.59
N LEU A 683 15.59 16.74 -15.71
CA LEU A 683 16.91 16.09 -15.77
C LEU A 683 18.05 17.10 -15.61
N LEU A 684 17.86 18.36 -16.03
CA LEU A 684 18.77 19.45 -15.71
C LEU A 684 18.77 19.76 -14.20
N LEU A 685 17.60 19.84 -13.55
CA LEU A 685 17.51 20.03 -12.09
C LEU A 685 18.13 18.86 -11.30
N TYR A 686 17.96 17.62 -11.77
CA TYR A 686 18.62 16.44 -11.22
C TYR A 686 20.15 16.53 -11.32
N PHE A 687 20.65 16.89 -12.51
CA PHE A 687 22.07 17.09 -12.76
C PHE A 687 22.68 18.17 -11.84
N LEU A 688 22.05 19.34 -11.75
CA LEU A 688 22.55 20.47 -10.96
C LEU A 688 22.70 20.12 -9.48
N LYS A 689 21.82 19.28 -8.93
CA LYS A 689 21.93 18.78 -7.55
C LYS A 689 23.12 17.85 -7.34
N ILE A 690 23.40 16.94 -8.28
CA ILE A 690 24.50 15.96 -8.14
C ILE A 690 25.84 16.61 -8.48
N TRP A 691 25.93 17.28 -9.64
CA TRP A 691 27.15 17.95 -10.08
C TRP A 691 27.56 19.08 -9.13
N GLY A 692 26.61 19.82 -8.56
CA GLY A 692 26.90 20.83 -7.55
C GLY A 692 27.55 20.25 -6.29
N LYS A 693 27.00 19.16 -5.72
CA LYS A 693 27.63 18.48 -4.57
C LYS A 693 29.05 17.98 -4.86
N GLU A 694 29.28 17.55 -6.10
CA GLU A 694 30.57 17.02 -6.54
C GLU A 694 31.60 18.15 -6.77
N GLU A 695 31.19 19.29 -7.34
CA GLU A 695 32.07 20.46 -7.47
C GLU A 695 32.40 21.08 -6.10
N GLU A 696 31.43 21.14 -5.17
CA GLU A 696 31.62 21.58 -3.78
C GLU A 696 32.72 20.77 -3.06
N LYS A 697 32.81 19.45 -3.33
CA LYS A 697 33.87 18.58 -2.81
C LYS A 697 35.25 18.85 -3.43
N ARG A 698 35.31 19.23 -4.72
CA ARG A 698 36.58 19.42 -5.46
C ARG A 698 37.28 20.72 -5.09
N GLU A 699 36.52 21.81 -5.02
CA GLU A 699 37.08 23.16 -4.95
C GLU A 699 36.92 23.82 -3.57
N ALA A 700 36.12 23.22 -2.67
CA ALA A 700 35.81 23.76 -1.34
C ALA A 700 35.23 25.19 -1.37
N GLU A 701 34.50 25.52 -2.43
CA GLU A 701 33.77 26.78 -2.54
C GLU A 701 32.66 26.90 -1.48
N HIS A 702 32.22 28.13 -1.20
CA HIS A 702 31.13 28.37 -0.26
C HIS A 702 29.79 28.02 -0.92
N SER A 703 29.08 27.03 -0.37
CA SER A 703 27.81 26.49 -0.87
C SER A 703 26.80 27.51 -1.42
N ASN A 704 26.68 28.68 -0.79
CA ASN A 704 25.81 29.77 -1.25
C ASN A 704 26.12 30.23 -2.70
N ILE A 705 27.40 30.38 -3.04
CA ILE A 705 27.83 30.82 -4.39
C ILE A 705 27.44 29.78 -5.43
N LEU A 706 27.65 28.50 -5.10
CA LEU A 706 27.34 27.39 -5.98
C LEU A 706 25.82 27.18 -6.17
N ASN A 707 25.03 27.47 -5.13
CA ASN A 707 23.56 27.47 -5.21
C ASN A 707 23.02 28.62 -6.08
N ASP A 708 23.60 29.83 -5.97
CA ASP A 708 23.29 30.93 -6.90
C ASP A 708 23.69 30.58 -8.35
N MET A 709 24.79 29.84 -8.54
CA MET A 709 25.22 29.35 -9.85
C MET A 709 24.26 28.32 -10.45
N LYS A 710 23.89 27.24 -9.72
CA LYS A 710 22.87 26.26 -10.16
C LYS A 710 21.56 26.96 -10.55
N GLY A 711 21.08 27.84 -9.67
CA GLY A 711 19.87 28.61 -9.90
C GLY A 711 19.98 29.53 -11.12
N THR A 712 21.19 29.95 -11.51
CA THR A 712 21.44 30.76 -12.71
C THR A 712 21.48 29.90 -13.98
N VAL A 713 22.10 28.71 -13.95
CA VAL A 713 22.07 27.75 -15.08
C VAL A 713 20.63 27.43 -15.51
N TYR A 714 19.75 27.12 -14.55
CA TYR A 714 18.34 26.83 -14.84
C TYR A 714 17.54 28.08 -15.27
N LYS A 715 17.89 29.28 -14.79
CA LYS A 715 17.30 30.55 -15.27
C LYS A 715 17.68 30.84 -16.72
N ASP A 716 18.96 30.69 -17.09
CA ASP A 716 19.44 30.90 -18.45
C ASP A 716 18.75 29.93 -19.43
N PHE A 717 18.66 28.64 -19.07
CA PHE A 717 17.86 27.64 -19.79
C PHE A 717 16.38 28.07 -19.94
N CYS A 718 15.74 28.50 -18.86
CA CYS A 718 14.34 28.93 -18.91
C CYS A 718 14.13 30.24 -19.68
N SER A 719 15.12 31.13 -19.78
CA SER A 719 15.01 32.39 -20.52
C SER A 719 14.92 32.20 -22.05
N GLN A 720 15.28 31.02 -22.54
CA GLN A 720 15.16 30.62 -23.94
C GLN A 720 13.82 29.89 -24.24
N ARG A 721 12.93 29.73 -23.24
CA ARG A 721 11.55 29.23 -23.40
C ARG A 721 10.57 30.40 -23.50
N GLU A 722 9.45 30.21 -24.20
CA GLU A 722 8.35 31.22 -24.26
C GLU A 722 7.55 31.34 -22.93
N GLU A 723 7.83 30.47 -21.97
CA GLU A 723 7.13 30.39 -20.68
C GLU A 723 7.83 31.18 -19.57
N LYS A 724 7.07 31.59 -18.55
CA LYS A 724 7.66 32.20 -17.35
C LYS A 724 8.33 31.15 -16.46
N LEU A 725 9.39 31.55 -15.76
CA LEU A 725 10.19 30.69 -14.87
C LEU A 725 9.36 29.94 -13.79
N ASP A 726 8.27 30.52 -13.29
CA ASP A 726 7.34 29.88 -12.36
C ASP A 726 6.49 28.77 -13.04
N SER A 727 6.03 29.00 -14.27
CA SER A 727 5.40 27.97 -15.11
C SER A 727 6.40 26.86 -15.48
N CYS A 728 7.61 27.23 -15.92
CA CYS A 728 8.66 26.27 -16.30
C CYS A 728 8.98 25.30 -15.15
N LEU A 729 9.25 25.84 -13.96
CA LEU A 729 9.59 25.06 -12.78
C LEU A 729 8.44 24.15 -12.35
N LEU A 730 7.19 24.64 -12.37
CA LEU A 730 6.03 23.82 -12.03
C LEU A 730 5.77 22.72 -13.06
N PHE A 731 5.93 23.00 -14.36
CA PHE A 731 5.79 22.00 -15.42
C PHE A 731 6.86 20.93 -15.33
N ASP A 732 8.13 21.32 -15.20
CA ASP A 732 9.26 20.39 -15.16
C ASP A 732 9.18 19.49 -13.91
N LEU A 733 8.88 20.06 -12.73
CA LEU A 733 8.67 19.26 -11.52
C LEU A 733 7.41 18.39 -11.59
N LYS A 734 6.37 18.80 -12.32
CA LYS A 734 5.22 17.93 -12.57
C LYS A 734 5.63 16.73 -13.43
N ARG A 735 6.41 16.94 -14.50
CA ARG A 735 6.97 15.83 -15.31
C ARG A 735 7.88 14.92 -14.48
N CYS A 736 8.65 15.49 -13.55
CA CYS A 736 9.44 14.70 -12.59
C CYS A 736 8.55 13.78 -11.73
N HIS A 737 7.38 14.25 -11.26
CA HIS A 737 6.43 13.40 -10.54
C HIS A 737 5.80 12.32 -11.43
N GLU A 738 5.47 12.66 -12.68
CA GLU A 738 4.82 11.74 -13.62
C GLU A 738 5.74 10.57 -14.00
N ASP A 739 7.07 10.80 -13.95
CA ASP A 739 8.11 9.80 -14.26
C ASP A 739 8.71 9.11 -13.02
N ASN A 740 9.15 9.84 -11.99
CA ASN A 740 9.79 9.28 -10.79
C ASN A 740 9.63 10.18 -9.53
N VAL A 741 8.67 9.84 -8.67
CA VAL A 741 8.39 10.58 -7.41
C VAL A 741 9.57 10.60 -6.43
N SER A 742 10.41 9.56 -6.41
CA SER A 742 11.60 9.53 -5.53
C SER A 742 12.69 10.49 -6.02
N MET A 743 12.84 10.65 -7.34
CA MET A 743 13.69 11.71 -7.90
C MET A 743 13.16 13.09 -7.52
N LEU A 744 11.84 13.33 -7.62
CA LEU A 744 11.22 14.58 -7.17
C LEU A 744 11.56 14.86 -5.68
N CYS A 745 11.32 13.89 -4.79
CA CYS A 745 11.62 14.02 -3.36
C CYS A 745 13.11 14.31 -3.09
N TYR A 746 14.02 13.72 -3.88
CA TYR A 746 15.45 14.01 -3.79
C TYR A 746 15.77 15.46 -4.21
N ILE A 747 15.15 15.98 -5.28
CA ILE A 747 15.44 17.33 -5.82
C ILE A 747 14.83 18.45 -4.97
N LEU A 748 13.64 18.25 -4.38
CA LEU A 748 12.87 19.29 -3.67
C LEU A 748 13.64 20.23 -2.71
N PRO A 749 14.61 19.77 -1.87
CA PRO A 749 15.37 20.66 -0.99
C PRO A 749 16.13 21.77 -1.71
N ASP A 750 16.81 21.46 -2.80
CA ASP A 750 17.58 22.42 -3.59
C ASP A 750 16.62 23.43 -4.24
N ILE A 751 15.47 22.97 -4.76
CA ILE A 751 14.44 23.85 -5.32
C ILE A 751 13.91 24.85 -4.27
N TYR A 752 13.59 24.37 -3.08
CA TYR A 752 13.09 25.22 -1.99
C TYR A 752 14.16 26.13 -1.38
N MET A 753 15.45 25.82 -1.57
CA MET A 753 16.60 26.63 -1.15
C MET A 753 16.96 27.73 -2.17
N GLU A 754 17.01 27.38 -3.46
CA GLU A 754 17.44 28.25 -4.57
C GLU A 754 16.29 29.12 -5.10
N PHE A 755 15.12 28.52 -5.35
CA PHE A 755 13.95 29.21 -5.92
C PHE A 755 12.98 29.69 -4.84
N GLN A 756 13.49 30.13 -3.68
CA GLN A 756 12.70 30.57 -2.52
C GLN A 756 11.58 31.57 -2.86
N ASN A 757 11.81 32.46 -3.82
CA ASN A 757 10.84 33.50 -4.21
C ASN A 757 9.69 32.96 -5.10
N LEU A 758 9.83 31.74 -5.65
CA LEU A 758 8.86 31.07 -6.51
C LEU A 758 8.21 29.85 -5.83
N ALA A 759 8.93 29.19 -4.92
CA ALA A 759 8.51 27.97 -4.25
C ALA A 759 7.77 28.21 -2.92
N LEU A 760 8.22 29.18 -2.11
CA LEU A 760 7.72 29.35 -0.74
C LEU A 760 6.41 30.13 -0.69
N GLY A 761 5.32 29.41 -0.39
CA GLY A 761 3.96 29.96 -0.46
C GLY A 761 3.23 29.68 -1.76
N ASN A 762 3.88 28.99 -2.71
CA ASN A 762 3.24 28.55 -3.94
C ASN A 762 2.31 27.36 -3.65
N THR A 763 1.01 27.62 -3.69
CA THR A 763 -0.05 26.63 -3.45
C THR A 763 0.01 25.45 -4.43
N GLN A 764 0.35 25.70 -5.69
CA GLN A 764 0.36 24.66 -6.74
C GLN A 764 1.55 23.73 -6.58
N LEU A 765 2.74 24.28 -6.29
CA LEU A 765 3.93 23.46 -5.99
C LEU A 765 3.73 22.64 -4.71
N LEU A 766 3.17 23.23 -3.65
CA LEU A 766 2.95 22.48 -2.41
C LEU A 766 1.88 21.40 -2.58
N HIS A 767 0.81 21.66 -3.34
CA HIS A 767 -0.20 20.66 -3.69
C HIS A 767 0.40 19.51 -4.51
N LEU A 768 1.23 19.82 -5.52
CA LEU A 768 1.98 18.83 -6.30
C LEU A 768 2.82 17.90 -5.41
N VAL A 769 3.45 18.40 -4.34
CA VAL A 769 4.17 17.52 -3.40
C VAL A 769 3.20 16.66 -2.59
N VAL A 770 2.22 17.24 -1.89
CA VAL A 770 1.35 16.46 -0.98
C VAL A 770 0.38 15.51 -1.68
N SER A 771 0.16 15.68 -2.99
CA SER A 771 -0.63 14.79 -3.87
C SER A 771 0.16 13.61 -4.45
N THR A 772 1.50 13.63 -4.34
CA THR A 772 2.37 12.63 -4.99
C THR A 772 3.18 11.77 -4.03
N VAL A 773 3.56 12.31 -2.85
CA VAL A 773 4.40 11.60 -1.88
C VAL A 773 3.67 10.51 -1.10
N ASP A 774 4.36 9.39 -0.83
CA ASP A 774 3.86 8.33 0.05
C ASP A 774 4.21 8.53 1.54
N SER A 775 3.80 7.61 2.40
CA SER A 775 4.03 7.66 3.86
C SER A 775 5.49 7.55 4.29
N SER A 776 6.39 7.06 3.43
CA SER A 776 7.84 7.05 3.66
C SER A 776 8.50 8.33 3.15
N GLN A 777 8.12 8.79 1.96
CA GLN A 777 8.60 10.03 1.37
C GLN A 777 8.22 11.26 2.21
N ILE A 778 7.00 11.31 2.77
CA ILE A 778 6.61 12.37 3.71
C ILE A 778 7.40 12.30 5.02
N GLN A 779 7.78 11.11 5.49
CA GLN A 779 8.65 10.95 6.66
C GLN A 779 10.05 11.51 6.37
N ASP A 780 10.63 11.22 5.21
CA ASP A 780 11.94 11.73 4.82
C ASP A 780 11.94 13.26 4.64
N LEU A 781 10.89 13.84 4.03
CA LEU A 781 10.71 15.29 3.95
C LEU A 781 10.58 15.92 5.35
N VAL A 782 9.82 15.30 6.27
CA VAL A 782 9.72 15.74 7.68
C VAL A 782 11.09 15.66 8.37
N CYS A 783 11.87 14.60 8.17
CA CYS A 783 13.22 14.47 8.70
C CYS A 783 14.16 15.56 8.15
N GLN A 784 14.10 15.86 6.85
CA GLN A 784 14.90 16.94 6.23
C GLN A 784 14.51 18.33 6.77
N ILE A 785 13.22 18.57 7.04
CA ILE A 785 12.75 19.81 7.68
C ILE A 785 13.26 19.92 9.12
N MET A 786 13.16 18.84 9.90
CA MET A 786 13.65 18.82 11.30
C MET A 786 15.18 18.92 11.41
N GLN A 787 15.92 18.49 10.38
CA GLN A 787 17.37 18.70 10.25
C GLN A 787 17.73 20.13 9.80
N GLY A 788 16.75 20.92 9.33
CA GLY A 788 16.97 22.25 8.75
C GLY A 788 17.44 22.25 7.29
N HIS A 789 17.55 21.08 6.66
CA HIS A 789 17.95 20.91 5.25
C HIS A 789 16.87 21.30 4.24
N LEU A 790 15.58 21.24 4.64
CA LEU A 790 14.44 21.60 3.82
C LEU A 790 13.57 22.63 4.54
N ARG A 791 13.04 23.60 3.78
CA ARG A 791 12.00 24.52 4.25
C ARG A 791 10.97 24.71 3.16
N MET A 792 9.75 24.25 3.39
CA MET A 792 8.62 24.39 2.44
C MET A 792 7.67 25.54 2.80
N LEU A 793 7.70 26.02 4.06
CA LEU A 793 6.71 26.94 4.60
C LEU A 793 7.33 28.23 5.18
N LYS A 794 6.66 29.37 4.94
CA LYS A 794 6.95 30.68 5.52
C LYS A 794 5.69 31.24 6.22
N ARG A 795 5.87 32.01 7.29
CA ARG A 795 4.78 32.51 8.17
C ARG A 795 3.74 33.37 7.44
N GLU A 796 4.18 34.10 6.42
CA GLU A 796 3.36 35.06 5.67
C GLU A 796 2.38 34.38 4.71
N SER A 797 2.79 33.27 4.08
CA SER A 797 1.97 32.49 3.15
C SER A 797 1.16 31.36 3.80
N LEU A 798 1.45 31.01 5.06
CA LEU A 798 0.74 29.93 5.75
C LEU A 798 -0.79 30.15 5.77
N SER A 799 -1.27 31.39 5.91
CA SER A 799 -2.71 31.67 5.93
C SER A 799 -3.40 31.46 4.57
N SER A 800 -2.72 31.60 3.43
CA SER A 800 -3.32 31.31 2.12
C SER A 800 -3.24 29.83 1.80
N LEU A 801 -2.12 29.17 2.15
CA LEU A 801 -1.96 27.71 2.03
C LEU A 801 -3.02 26.95 2.85
N LEU A 802 -3.21 27.32 4.13
CA LEU A 802 -4.26 26.74 5.00
C LEU A 802 -5.68 26.87 4.43
N ILE A 803 -5.98 27.95 3.69
CA ILE A 803 -7.30 28.15 3.07
C ILE A 803 -7.44 27.28 1.83
N ALA A 804 -6.40 27.19 1.00
CA ALA A 804 -6.40 26.35 -0.19
C ALA A 804 -6.50 24.86 0.16
N SER A 805 -5.81 24.42 1.21
CA SER A 805 -5.76 23.02 1.62
C SER A 805 -7.11 22.44 2.07
N LEU A 806 -8.11 23.28 2.39
CA LEU A 806 -9.45 22.80 2.74
C LEU A 806 -10.19 22.16 1.55
N ASN A 807 -9.69 22.36 0.33
CA ASN A 807 -10.21 21.75 -0.90
C ASN A 807 -9.36 20.55 -1.39
N TRP A 808 -8.30 20.18 -0.65
CA TRP A 808 -7.42 19.05 -0.96
C TRP A 808 -7.99 17.75 -0.39
N GLU A 809 -7.60 16.61 -0.94
CA GLU A 809 -8.04 15.30 -0.48
C GLU A 809 -7.58 15.01 0.97
N THR A 810 -8.25 14.08 1.65
CA THR A 810 -7.97 13.71 3.04
C THR A 810 -6.49 13.41 3.30
N PHE A 811 -5.83 12.66 2.41
CA PHE A 811 -4.42 12.32 2.56
C PHE A 811 -3.49 13.51 2.30
N GLU A 812 -3.76 14.29 1.25
CA GLU A 812 -3.05 15.55 0.93
C GLU A 812 -3.09 16.53 2.12
N GLN A 813 -4.24 16.67 2.77
CA GLN A 813 -4.39 17.44 4.00
C GLN A 813 -3.54 16.87 5.14
N TYR A 814 -3.60 15.56 5.41
CA TYR A 814 -2.78 14.95 6.47
C TYR A 814 -1.27 15.15 6.25
N CYS A 815 -0.79 15.00 5.01
CA CYS A 815 0.60 15.28 4.63
C CYS A 815 0.96 16.75 4.87
N PHE A 816 0.12 17.69 4.43
CA PHE A 816 0.32 19.11 4.70
C PHE A 816 0.37 19.45 6.19
N TRP A 817 -0.46 18.82 7.03
CA TRP A 817 -0.40 18.98 8.48
C TRP A 817 0.87 18.39 9.10
N GLN A 818 1.42 17.27 8.59
CA GLN A 818 2.74 16.79 9.03
C GLN A 818 3.84 17.82 8.70
N LEU A 819 3.80 18.42 7.51
CA LEU A 819 4.74 19.49 7.13
C LEU A 819 4.59 20.74 8.03
N ILE A 820 3.38 21.10 8.45
CA ILE A 820 3.15 22.18 9.44
C ILE A 820 3.78 21.84 10.79
N PHE A 821 3.59 20.61 11.29
CA PHE A 821 4.17 20.18 12.56
C PHE A 821 5.71 20.15 12.51
N ALA A 822 6.31 19.69 11.41
CA ALA A 822 7.76 19.67 11.24
C ALA A 822 8.40 21.08 11.23
N HIS A 823 7.68 22.11 10.80
CA HIS A 823 8.15 23.51 10.79
C HIS A 823 7.94 24.27 12.12
N ASP A 824 7.38 23.63 13.15
CA ASP A 824 7.11 24.21 14.49
C ASP A 824 6.42 25.60 14.45
N PHE A 825 5.29 25.68 13.73
CA PHE A 825 4.48 26.90 13.72
C PHE A 825 3.62 27.01 15.00
N SER A 826 3.81 28.10 15.74
CA SER A 826 2.88 28.50 16.82
C SER A 826 1.43 28.49 16.33
N ILE A 827 0.57 27.93 17.18
CA ILE A 827 -0.87 27.78 16.95
C ILE A 827 -1.58 29.12 16.65
N ASP A 828 -1.02 30.25 17.10
CA ASP A 828 -1.54 31.60 16.85
C ASP A 828 -1.61 31.95 15.35
N TYR A 829 -0.76 31.34 14.52
CA TYR A 829 -0.78 31.50 13.06
C TYR A 829 -1.88 30.67 12.37
N VAL A 830 -2.37 29.63 13.06
CA VAL A 830 -3.31 28.65 12.50
C VAL A 830 -4.75 28.96 12.92
N LEU A 831 -4.98 29.31 14.19
CA LEU A 831 -6.31 29.58 14.76
C LEU A 831 -7.17 30.62 14.00
N PRO A 832 -6.62 31.63 13.29
CA PRO A 832 -7.42 32.52 12.45
C PRO A 832 -8.25 31.84 11.34
N ILE A 833 -7.96 30.57 10.98
CA ILE A 833 -8.82 29.80 10.06
C ILE A 833 -10.01 29.13 10.74
N LEU A 834 -9.98 28.91 12.05
CA LEU A 834 -10.97 28.13 12.80
C LEU A 834 -12.44 28.58 12.56
N PRO A 835 -12.78 29.89 12.42
CA PRO A 835 -14.14 30.33 12.11
C PRO A 835 -14.65 29.93 10.72
N LYS A 836 -13.76 29.52 9.81
CA LYS A 836 -14.10 29.03 8.46
C LYS A 836 -14.32 27.51 8.42
N LEU A 837 -13.92 26.77 9.46
CA LEU A 837 -13.92 25.31 9.43
C LEU A 837 -15.30 24.73 9.71
N GLN A 838 -15.79 23.82 8.87
CA GLN A 838 -17.07 23.13 9.06
C GLN A 838 -16.83 21.74 9.67
N PHE A 839 -17.56 21.38 10.73
CA PHE A 839 -17.25 20.22 11.57
C PHE A 839 -17.16 18.89 10.82
N ARG A 840 -18.04 18.67 9.84
CA ARG A 840 -18.10 17.44 9.04
C ARG A 840 -17.25 17.45 7.77
N ASN A 841 -16.86 18.63 7.29
CA ASN A 841 -16.28 18.78 5.94
C ASN A 841 -14.78 19.06 5.96
N HIS A 842 -14.23 19.58 7.07
CA HIS A 842 -12.79 19.84 7.23
C HIS A 842 -12.26 19.10 8.47
N ALA A 843 -12.50 17.79 8.53
CA ALA A 843 -12.26 16.96 9.71
C ALA A 843 -10.76 16.78 10.01
N GLU A 844 -9.94 16.74 8.97
CA GLU A 844 -8.49 16.62 8.96
C GLU A 844 -7.84 17.86 9.60
N ALA A 845 -8.25 19.05 9.15
CA ALA A 845 -7.83 20.33 9.71
C ALA A 845 -8.28 20.51 11.16
N LEU A 846 -9.54 20.16 11.48
CA LEU A 846 -10.04 20.24 12.87
C LEU A 846 -9.32 19.25 13.79
N THR A 847 -9.08 18.01 13.37
CA THR A 847 -8.33 17.02 14.16
C THR A 847 -6.91 17.50 14.43
N SER A 848 -6.24 18.04 13.40
CA SER A 848 -4.87 18.57 13.50
C SER A 848 -4.78 19.76 14.47
N ILE A 849 -5.69 20.74 14.35
CA ILE A 849 -5.74 21.89 15.27
C ILE A 849 -6.10 21.46 16.70
N LEU A 850 -6.96 20.45 16.89
CA LEU A 850 -7.29 19.92 18.22
C LEU A 850 -6.07 19.27 18.88
N LEU A 851 -5.21 18.59 18.10
CA LEU A 851 -3.95 18.03 18.59
C LEU A 851 -2.92 19.11 18.94
N MET A 852 -2.87 20.24 18.22
CA MET A 852 -2.07 21.41 18.62
C MET A 852 -2.62 22.03 19.93
N LEU A 853 -3.94 22.24 20.03
CA LEU A 853 -4.59 22.76 21.25
C LEU A 853 -4.32 21.89 22.49
N LYS A 854 -4.16 20.58 22.30
CA LYS A 854 -3.81 19.62 23.36
C LYS A 854 -2.40 19.84 23.93
N GLN A 855 -1.45 20.28 23.12
CA GLN A 855 -0.07 20.57 23.55
C GLN A 855 0.02 21.92 24.27
N GLU A 856 -0.88 22.84 23.96
CA GLU A 856 -0.90 24.21 24.47
C GLU A 856 -1.55 24.38 25.84
N LYS A 857 -1.10 25.40 26.57
CA LYS A 857 -1.68 25.79 27.86
C LYS A 857 -2.76 26.85 27.65
N PRO A 858 -3.94 26.77 28.29
CA PRO A 858 -5.00 27.75 28.07
C PRO A 858 -4.51 29.17 28.36
N THR A 859 -4.74 30.08 27.41
CA THR A 859 -4.48 31.51 27.55
C THR A 859 -5.72 32.32 27.16
N GLN A 860 -5.76 33.59 27.57
CA GLN A 860 -6.90 34.45 27.23
C GLN A 860 -7.05 34.69 25.73
N GLU A 861 -6.00 34.53 24.90
CA GLU A 861 -6.09 34.73 23.46
C GLU A 861 -6.55 33.46 22.73
N LEU A 862 -5.98 32.30 23.08
CA LEU A 862 -6.43 31.00 22.57
C LEU A 862 -7.92 30.79 22.86
N LEU A 863 -8.39 31.13 24.08
CA LEU A 863 -9.80 31.03 24.44
C LEU A 863 -10.71 31.99 23.67
N LYS A 864 -10.27 33.23 23.37
CA LYS A 864 -11.04 34.13 22.50
C LYS A 864 -11.22 33.51 21.12
N GLN A 865 -10.12 33.05 20.50
CA GLN A 865 -10.16 32.52 19.14
C GLN A 865 -10.94 31.19 19.06
N LEU A 866 -10.71 30.25 19.98
CA LEU A 866 -11.48 29.01 20.12
C LEU A 866 -12.99 29.29 20.18
N LEU A 867 -13.40 30.22 21.05
CA LEU A 867 -14.81 30.55 21.27
C LEU A 867 -15.42 31.43 20.16
N THR A 868 -14.64 31.95 19.19
CA THR A 868 -15.22 32.57 17.98
C THR A 868 -15.89 31.57 17.04
N ARG A 869 -15.60 30.27 17.18
CA ARG A 869 -16.31 29.20 16.48
C ARG A 869 -17.81 29.26 16.80
N GLN A 870 -18.67 29.10 15.79
CA GLN A 870 -20.12 29.05 16.03
C GLN A 870 -20.47 27.80 16.83
N ASN A 871 -21.45 27.93 17.73
CA ASN A 871 -22.08 26.78 18.38
C ASN A 871 -23.06 26.17 17.35
N THR A 872 -22.94 24.87 17.11
CA THR A 872 -23.75 24.10 16.17
C THR A 872 -23.99 22.72 16.77
N GLU A 873 -25.21 22.18 16.61
CA GLU A 873 -25.55 20.86 17.14
C GLU A 873 -24.66 19.75 16.56
N GLY A 874 -24.05 18.96 17.44
CA GLY A 874 -23.11 17.89 17.09
C GLY A 874 -21.67 18.33 16.80
N ASP A 875 -21.33 19.62 16.85
CA ASP A 875 -19.93 20.07 16.80
C ASP A 875 -19.27 19.91 18.18
N MET A 876 -18.44 18.87 18.31
CA MET A 876 -17.77 18.54 19.57
C MET A 876 -16.40 19.22 19.75
N PHE A 877 -15.93 20.02 18.78
CA PHE A 877 -14.55 20.54 18.78
C PHE A 877 -14.23 21.42 19.99
N VAL A 878 -15.10 22.41 20.27
CA VAL A 878 -14.90 23.34 21.39
C VAL A 878 -15.03 22.61 22.74
N VAL A 879 -16.03 21.73 22.86
CA VAL A 879 -16.27 20.93 24.06
C VAL A 879 -15.07 20.02 24.35
N ALA A 880 -14.51 19.35 23.34
CA ALA A 880 -13.33 18.49 23.51
C ALA A 880 -12.09 19.26 23.98
N ALA A 881 -11.79 20.41 23.37
CA ALA A 881 -10.67 21.25 23.76
C ALA A 881 -10.82 21.79 25.20
N LEU A 882 -12.00 22.34 25.54
CA LEU A 882 -12.28 22.82 26.89
C LEU A 882 -12.25 21.68 27.92
N LYS A 883 -12.86 20.54 27.64
CA LYS A 883 -12.91 19.39 28.57
C LYS A 883 -11.55 18.75 28.80
N TYR A 884 -10.63 18.82 27.84
CA TYR A 884 -9.23 18.45 28.06
C TYR A 884 -8.54 19.46 29.00
N TRP A 885 -8.64 20.76 28.72
CA TRP A 885 -8.05 21.79 29.61
C TRP A 885 -8.70 21.84 31.00
N CYS A 886 -9.96 21.42 31.18
CA CYS A 886 -10.58 21.25 32.50
C CYS A 886 -9.86 20.22 33.37
N ARG A 887 -9.21 19.20 32.77
CA ARG A 887 -8.54 18.12 33.49
C ARG A 887 -7.09 18.46 33.86
N GLU A 888 -6.40 19.21 32.99
CA GLU A 888 -4.98 19.54 33.15
C GLU A 888 -4.74 20.94 33.77
N TYR A 889 -5.72 21.86 33.66
CA TYR A 889 -5.55 23.29 33.94
C TYR A 889 -6.79 23.96 34.58
N GLU A 890 -7.54 23.24 35.41
CA GLU A 890 -8.87 23.63 35.91
C GLU A 890 -8.96 25.09 36.43
N ASP A 891 -8.21 25.43 37.49
CA ASP A 891 -8.23 26.76 38.14
C ASP A 891 -8.03 27.88 37.13
N LYS A 892 -7.01 27.72 36.28
CA LYS A 892 -6.58 28.70 35.28
C LYS A 892 -7.63 28.85 34.17
N LEU A 893 -8.27 27.76 33.77
CA LEU A 893 -9.34 27.80 32.79
C LEU A 893 -10.58 28.49 33.35
N GLY A 894 -10.94 28.22 34.61
CA GLY A 894 -12.03 28.90 35.33
C GLY A 894 -11.81 30.42 35.44
N GLU A 895 -10.61 30.85 35.86
CA GLU A 895 -10.23 32.27 35.92
C GLU A 895 -10.34 32.94 34.54
N LEU A 896 -9.79 32.33 33.49
CA LEU A 896 -9.76 32.88 32.15
C LEU A 896 -11.15 32.98 31.51
N LEU A 897 -12.00 31.96 31.67
CA LEU A 897 -13.37 31.96 31.17
C LEU A 897 -14.25 32.96 31.93
N GLY A 898 -14.16 33.00 33.26
CA GLY A 898 -14.86 34.00 34.08
C GLY A 898 -14.47 35.43 33.72
N THR A 899 -13.16 35.69 33.53
CA THR A 899 -12.64 36.98 33.06
C THR A 899 -13.15 37.34 31.66
N LEU A 900 -13.22 36.37 30.75
CA LEU A 900 -13.73 36.60 29.39
C LEU A 900 -15.24 36.93 29.41
N LEU A 901 -16.03 36.22 30.21
CA LEU A 901 -17.47 36.44 30.36
C LEU A 901 -17.78 37.80 31.03
N LEU A 902 -17.05 38.17 32.09
CA LEU A 902 -17.12 39.51 32.70
C LEU A 902 -16.73 40.61 31.72
N SER A 903 -15.79 40.36 30.80
CA SER A 903 -15.46 41.27 29.70
C SER A 903 -16.56 41.39 28.63
N ARG A 904 -17.62 40.57 28.66
CA ARG A 904 -18.82 40.67 27.81
C ARG A 904 -20.03 41.24 28.52
N TYR A 905 -20.14 41.01 29.81
CA TYR A 905 -21.19 41.58 30.66
C TYR A 905 -20.57 42.55 31.70
N PRO A 906 -20.00 43.69 31.25
CA PRO A 906 -19.34 44.63 32.14
C PRO A 906 -20.33 45.25 33.13
N VAL A 907 -19.90 45.41 34.39
CA VAL A 907 -20.69 46.01 35.47
C VAL A 907 -21.15 47.42 35.08
N THR A 908 -22.43 47.58 34.71
CA THR A 908 -22.98 48.88 34.31
C THR A 908 -23.53 49.63 35.52
N SER A 909 -22.78 50.63 36.00
CA SER A 909 -23.29 51.57 37.01
C SER A 909 -24.59 52.23 36.52
N PRO A 910 -25.67 52.26 37.32
CA PRO A 910 -27.02 52.60 36.84
C PRO A 910 -27.22 54.04 36.34
N ASN A 911 -26.22 54.92 36.47
CA ASN A 911 -26.35 56.37 36.27
C ASN A 911 -25.92 56.93 34.90
N LYS A 912 -25.83 56.11 33.83
CA LYS A 912 -25.58 56.60 32.45
C LYS A 912 -26.48 56.01 31.33
N ARG A 913 -27.80 55.91 31.57
CA ARG A 913 -28.77 55.83 30.46
C ARG A 913 -28.88 57.18 29.72
N LYS A 914 -28.02 57.43 28.72
CA LYS A 914 -28.27 58.47 27.70
C LYS A 914 -27.60 58.17 26.33
N ARG A 915 -28.43 57.72 25.38
CA ARG A 915 -28.20 57.61 23.92
C ARG A 915 -26.87 56.98 23.45
N SER A 916 -26.91 55.68 23.20
CA SER A 916 -26.22 55.09 22.04
C SER A 916 -26.92 53.82 21.55
N ASN A 917 -27.96 53.97 20.70
CA ASN A 917 -28.35 52.89 19.79
C ASN A 917 -27.29 52.80 18.69
N ILE A 918 -26.14 52.23 19.02
CA ILE A 918 -25.10 51.84 18.07
C ILE A 918 -25.20 50.33 17.93
N LYS A 919 -25.37 49.87 16.69
CA LYS A 919 -25.51 48.45 16.34
C LYS A 919 -24.39 47.65 17.02
N HIS A 920 -24.73 46.68 17.87
CA HIS A 920 -23.75 45.81 18.53
C HIS A 920 -23.23 44.70 17.58
N ASN A 921 -23.25 44.96 16.27
CA ASN A 921 -22.67 44.08 15.26
C ASN A 921 -21.15 44.03 15.43
N GLN A 922 -20.66 42.84 15.75
CA GLN A 922 -19.34 42.33 15.38
C GLN A 922 -18.16 43.32 15.54
N ILE A 923 -17.55 43.31 16.73
CA ILE A 923 -16.10 43.54 16.78
C ILE A 923 -15.48 42.26 16.20
N SER A 924 -14.99 42.34 14.97
CA SER A 924 -14.41 41.20 14.24
C SER A 924 -13.31 40.51 15.05
N GLY A 925 -13.39 39.18 15.20
CA GLY A 925 -12.41 38.36 15.92
C GLY A 925 -12.64 38.20 17.42
N LEU A 926 -13.80 38.60 17.96
CA LEU A 926 -14.11 38.53 19.40
C LEU A 926 -15.51 37.92 19.62
N PRO A 927 -15.65 36.79 20.36
CA PRO A 927 -16.92 36.08 20.48
C PRO A 927 -17.98 36.88 21.26
N SER A 928 -19.27 36.68 20.98
CA SER A 928 -20.35 37.38 21.70
C SER A 928 -20.54 36.84 23.13
N GLY A 929 -21.23 37.59 24.01
CA GLY A 929 -21.57 37.09 25.36
C GLY A 929 -22.46 35.84 25.32
N GLU A 930 -23.46 35.85 24.43
CA GLU A 930 -24.36 34.74 24.14
C GLU A 930 -23.62 33.51 23.57
N GLN A 931 -22.60 33.72 22.73
CA GLN A 931 -21.76 32.66 22.18
C GLN A 931 -20.86 32.02 23.25
N VAL A 932 -20.34 32.81 24.19
CA VAL A 932 -19.60 32.27 25.35
C VAL A 932 -20.54 31.48 26.27
N LEU A 933 -21.74 31.98 26.56
CA LEU A 933 -22.75 31.25 27.34
C LEU A 933 -23.18 29.95 26.66
N GLY A 934 -23.40 29.94 25.35
CA GLY A 934 -23.76 28.74 24.60
C GLY A 934 -22.69 27.65 24.63
N HIS A 935 -21.41 28.02 24.53
CA HIS A 935 -20.30 27.07 24.68
C HIS A 935 -20.13 26.59 26.13
N LEU A 936 -20.41 27.44 27.12
CA LEU A 936 -20.42 27.05 28.54
C LEU A 936 -21.57 26.11 28.90
N ASP A 937 -22.75 26.28 28.29
CA ASP A 937 -23.88 25.35 28.50
C ASP A 937 -23.65 24.02 27.77
N GLN A 938 -23.10 24.02 26.56
CA GLN A 938 -22.68 22.77 25.89
C GLN A 938 -21.64 22.00 26.73
N LEU A 939 -20.62 22.69 27.27
CA LEU A 939 -19.65 22.04 28.15
C LEU A 939 -20.33 21.40 29.38
N ARG A 940 -21.31 22.09 30.00
CA ARG A 940 -22.12 21.55 31.11
C ARG A 940 -22.87 20.28 30.69
N GLN A 941 -23.57 20.31 29.56
CA GLN A 941 -24.34 19.17 29.04
C GLN A 941 -23.49 17.91 28.81
N TYR A 942 -22.19 18.08 28.53
CA TYR A 942 -21.23 16.97 28.35
C TYR A 942 -20.36 16.66 29.58
N CYS A 943 -20.63 17.26 30.75
CA CYS A 943 -20.01 16.86 32.03
C CYS A 943 -20.88 15.81 32.72
N ILE A 944 -20.33 14.61 32.95
CA ILE A 944 -21.12 13.43 33.38
C ILE A 944 -21.00 13.20 34.89
N SER A 945 -19.96 13.74 35.52
CA SER A 945 -19.69 13.59 36.96
C SER A 945 -19.68 14.96 37.66
N THR A 946 -20.04 14.98 38.95
CA THR A 946 -20.01 16.20 39.78
C THR A 946 -18.61 16.82 39.86
N SER A 947 -17.55 16.00 39.77
CA SER A 947 -16.16 16.45 39.64
C SER A 947 -15.89 17.21 38.35
N GLU A 948 -16.47 16.80 37.21
CA GLU A 948 -16.32 17.54 35.94
C GLU A 948 -17.08 18.90 35.94
N LEU A 949 -17.86 19.20 36.98
CA LEU A 949 -18.55 20.48 37.15
C LEU A 949 -17.84 21.45 38.12
N GLN A 950 -16.71 21.08 38.73
CA GLN A 950 -16.01 21.90 39.73
C GLN A 950 -15.53 23.25 39.15
N ILE A 951 -15.17 23.31 37.87
CA ILE A 951 -14.85 24.57 37.16
C ILE A 951 -15.96 25.62 37.25
N TYR A 952 -17.24 25.23 37.31
CA TYR A 952 -18.37 26.15 37.47
C TYR A 952 -18.49 26.70 38.90
N GLN A 953 -17.96 25.97 39.90
CA GLN A 953 -17.95 26.36 41.30
C GLN A 953 -16.81 27.34 41.63
N SER A 954 -15.84 27.51 40.73
CA SER A 954 -14.74 28.47 40.91
C SER A 954 -15.25 29.91 41.12
N GLU A 955 -14.64 30.64 42.07
CA GLU A 955 -15.11 31.96 42.52
C GLU A 955 -15.20 32.99 41.36
N GLY A 956 -14.27 32.89 40.39
CA GLY A 956 -14.26 33.70 39.18
C GLY A 956 -15.41 33.39 38.22
N MET A 957 -15.79 32.11 38.07
CA MET A 957 -16.91 31.69 37.22
C MET A 957 -18.26 32.04 37.86
N GLN A 958 -18.44 31.77 39.16
CA GLN A 958 -19.65 32.10 39.92
C GLN A 958 -20.04 33.57 39.76
N LYS A 959 -19.09 34.48 40.04
CA LYS A 959 -19.29 35.94 39.88
C LYS A 959 -19.57 36.34 38.43
N ALA A 960 -18.96 35.66 37.46
CA ALA A 960 -19.16 35.93 36.04
C ALA A 960 -20.56 35.49 35.55
N LEU A 961 -21.05 34.33 35.99
CA LEU A 961 -22.38 33.82 35.66
C LEU A 961 -23.47 34.69 36.27
N GLN A 962 -23.38 35.05 37.56
CA GLN A 962 -24.33 35.95 38.22
C GLN A 962 -24.38 37.33 37.52
N GLN A 963 -23.24 37.91 37.17
CA GLN A 963 -23.18 39.17 36.43
C GLN A 963 -23.73 39.04 34.99
N ALA A 964 -23.54 37.90 34.32
CA ALA A 964 -24.13 37.63 33.01
C ALA A 964 -25.65 37.44 33.08
N GLN A 965 -26.16 36.74 34.10
CA GLN A 965 -27.58 36.53 34.37
C GLN A 965 -28.30 37.88 34.58
N ALA A 966 -27.78 38.71 35.49
CA ALA A 966 -28.31 40.03 35.82
C ALA A 966 -28.29 41.03 34.65
N ALA A 967 -27.38 40.84 33.68
CA ALA A 967 -27.27 41.67 32.48
C ALA A 967 -27.97 41.08 31.23
N SER A 968 -28.59 39.90 31.34
CA SER A 968 -29.23 39.20 30.22
C SER A 968 -30.73 39.46 30.08
N SER A 969 -31.23 39.39 28.85
CA SER A 969 -32.66 39.44 28.54
C SER A 969 -33.40 38.22 29.07
N ASP A 970 -34.72 38.35 29.22
CA ASP A 970 -35.59 37.24 29.66
C ASP A 970 -35.55 36.04 28.71
N SER A 971 -35.25 36.28 27.43
CA SER A 971 -34.97 35.22 26.45
C SER A 971 -33.70 34.42 26.78
N LEU A 972 -32.55 35.07 26.99
CA LEU A 972 -31.30 34.38 27.35
C LEU A 972 -31.41 33.67 28.70
N ARG A 973 -32.03 34.31 29.70
CA ARG A 973 -32.26 33.69 31.02
C ARG A 973 -33.16 32.45 30.94
N LYS A 974 -34.07 32.37 29.95
CA LYS A 974 -34.85 31.16 29.68
C LYS A 974 -34.05 30.10 28.90
N SER A 975 -33.24 30.49 27.92
CA SER A 975 -32.44 29.55 27.12
C SER A 975 -31.31 28.87 27.90
N TYR A 976 -30.70 29.57 28.86
CA TYR A 976 -29.55 29.09 29.64
C TYR A 976 -29.88 28.94 31.14
N GLY A 977 -31.13 28.65 31.48
CA GLY A 977 -31.61 28.57 32.87
C GLY A 977 -30.80 27.60 33.74
N ASP A 978 -30.60 26.37 33.27
CA ASP A 978 -29.78 25.35 33.94
C ASP A 978 -28.33 25.79 34.22
N LEU A 979 -27.72 26.55 33.29
CA LEU A 979 -26.35 27.05 33.44
C LEU A 979 -26.28 28.12 34.53
N PHE A 980 -27.29 28.99 34.63
CA PHE A 980 -27.37 30.00 35.67
C PHE A 980 -27.69 29.39 37.04
N ALA A 981 -28.50 28.32 37.11
CA ALA A 981 -28.79 27.62 38.36
C ALA A 981 -27.53 27.08 39.07
N LEU A 982 -26.45 26.74 38.33
CA LEU A 982 -25.16 26.36 38.90
C LEU A 982 -24.47 27.50 39.70
N ALA A 983 -24.91 28.75 39.54
CA ALA A 983 -24.42 29.92 40.27
C ALA A 983 -25.35 30.39 41.40
N GLU A 984 -26.47 29.69 41.62
CA GLU A 984 -27.48 29.98 42.66
C GLU A 984 -27.28 29.08 43.91
N VAL A 985 -26.63 27.92 43.77
CA VAL A 985 -26.44 26.91 44.85
C VAL A 985 -25.64 27.41 46.07
N ASN A 986 -24.92 28.52 45.94
CA ASN A 986 -24.03 29.02 47.01
C ASN A 986 -24.68 30.01 47.99
N GLU A 987 -25.96 30.40 47.85
CA GLU A 987 -26.62 31.33 48.79
C GLU A 987 -27.06 30.69 50.12
N GLU A 988 -27.10 29.36 50.25
CA GLU A 988 -27.63 28.68 51.46
C GLU A 988 -26.72 28.73 52.72
N ASN A 989 -25.63 29.49 52.71
CA ASN A 989 -24.62 29.55 53.80
C ASN A 989 -24.62 30.84 54.65
N GLU A 990 -25.72 31.61 54.69
CA GLU A 990 -25.98 32.57 55.79
C GLU A 990 -27.23 32.19 56.61
N PRO A 991 -27.19 32.28 57.96
CA PRO A 991 -28.29 31.84 58.82
C PRO A 991 -29.49 32.83 58.83
N PRO A 992 -30.74 32.32 58.92
CA PRO A 992 -31.93 33.12 58.60
C PRO A 992 -32.50 33.95 59.77
N VAL A 993 -33.10 35.11 59.46
CA VAL A 993 -33.87 35.94 60.40
C VAL A 993 -35.38 35.90 60.09
N SER A 994 -35.99 34.77 60.46
CA SER A 994 -37.32 34.62 61.07
C SER A 994 -38.53 35.51 60.67
N LEU A 995 -39.62 34.83 60.28
CA LEU A 995 -41.05 35.21 60.43
C LEU A 995 -41.60 36.32 59.47
N SER A 996 -42.88 36.35 59.10
CA SER A 996 -44.08 35.66 59.64
C SER A 996 -45.06 35.11 58.58
N THR A 997 -46.11 34.42 59.03
CA THR A 997 -47.01 33.52 58.29
C THR A 997 -48.16 34.15 57.47
N SER A 998 -48.74 33.30 56.59
CA SER A 998 -50.18 33.18 56.23
C SER A 998 -50.91 34.29 55.45
N SER A 999 -51.07 34.05 54.14
CA SER A 999 -52.33 34.10 53.34
C SER A 999 -53.47 35.07 53.76
N SER A 1000 -54.03 35.92 52.88
CA SER A 1000 -54.87 35.46 51.75
C SER A 1000 -55.48 36.59 50.87
N LYS A 1001 -55.89 36.21 49.64
CA LYS A 1001 -56.85 36.82 48.68
C LYS A 1001 -57.23 38.34 48.71
N LYS A 1002 -56.88 38.98 47.58
CA LYS A 1002 -57.72 39.88 46.70
C LYS A 1002 -57.92 41.39 47.00
N HIS A 1003 -57.38 42.19 46.06
CA HIS A 1003 -57.92 43.40 45.39
C HIS A 1003 -57.83 44.81 46.02
N ALA A 1004 -57.84 45.78 45.08
CA ALA A 1004 -58.08 47.23 45.19
C ALA A 1004 -56.87 48.14 45.58
N PRO A 1005 -56.83 49.42 45.10
CA PRO A 1005 -55.58 49.92 44.49
C PRO A 1005 -55.17 51.41 44.73
N ILE A 1006 -54.00 51.78 44.18
CA ILE A 1006 -53.60 53.14 43.70
C ILE A 1006 -53.28 54.26 44.74
N SER A 1007 -51.97 54.56 44.85
CA SER A 1007 -51.37 55.90 45.16
C SER A 1007 -51.53 56.48 46.59
N MET A 1008 -50.78 57.50 47.05
CA MET A 1008 -50.03 58.54 46.34
C MET A 1008 -48.79 59.10 47.10
N ASN A 1009 -47.68 59.28 46.38
CA ASN A 1009 -46.80 60.48 46.30
C ASN A 1009 -46.19 61.26 47.50
N LEU A 1010 -44.95 61.76 47.24
CA LEU A 1010 -44.26 62.95 47.84
C LEU A 1010 -43.87 62.82 49.35
N THR A 1011 -42.86 63.48 49.98
CA THR A 1011 -41.86 64.56 49.70
C THR A 1011 -40.77 64.49 50.83
N THR A 1012 -39.48 64.93 50.82
CA THR A 1012 -38.48 65.47 49.84
C THR A 1012 -37.05 65.52 50.46
N ILE A 1013 -36.04 65.97 49.68
CA ILE A 1013 -34.94 66.92 50.06
C ILE A 1013 -33.52 66.43 50.52
N LYS A 1014 -32.49 66.85 49.73
CA LYS A 1014 -31.05 67.18 49.99
C LYS A 1014 -30.07 66.12 50.59
N GLY A 1015 -28.77 66.16 50.21
CA GLY A 1015 -27.74 65.28 50.82
C GLY A 1015 -26.22 65.42 50.48
N HIS A 1016 -25.81 65.96 49.33
CA HIS A 1016 -24.46 66.53 49.03
C HIS A 1016 -23.11 65.80 49.41
N ARG A 1017 -22.35 65.40 48.36
CA ARG A 1017 -20.88 65.67 48.12
C ARG A 1017 -19.72 64.93 48.87
N LYS A 1018 -18.61 64.79 48.11
CA LYS A 1018 -17.15 64.88 48.50
C LYS A 1018 -16.50 63.72 49.31
N THR A 1019 -15.17 63.48 49.31
CA THR A 1019 -14.07 63.61 48.30
C THR A 1019 -12.86 62.73 48.69
N THR A 1020 -11.95 62.49 47.73
CA THR A 1020 -10.53 62.09 47.89
C THR A 1020 -9.72 62.94 48.88
N ILE A 1021 -8.58 62.45 49.43
CA ILE A 1021 -7.17 62.65 48.92
C ILE A 1021 -6.05 62.35 49.97
N ASN A 1022 -4.89 61.79 49.52
CA ASN A 1022 -3.49 61.82 50.07
C ASN A 1022 -3.14 61.35 51.52
N ALA A 1023 -1.97 60.80 51.89
CA ALA A 1023 -0.72 60.32 51.25
C ALA A 1023 0.31 59.91 52.35
N ARG A 1024 1.38 59.16 51.97
CA ARG A 1024 2.70 58.98 52.65
C ARG A 1024 2.78 58.54 54.13
N GLU A 1025 3.37 57.36 54.38
CA GLU A 1025 4.68 57.12 55.07
C GLU A 1025 4.88 55.59 55.32
N LYS A 1026 5.89 55.06 56.04
CA LYS A 1026 7.35 55.02 55.76
C LYS A 1026 8.10 54.15 56.81
N SER A 1027 8.50 52.92 56.42
CA SER A 1027 9.73 52.19 56.87
C SER A 1027 9.91 51.54 58.27
N THR A 1028 10.70 50.44 58.28
CA THR A 1028 11.47 49.80 59.38
C THR A 1028 10.69 48.96 60.43
N PHE A 1029 11.24 47.96 61.16
CA PHE A 1029 12.59 47.37 61.45
C PHE A 1029 12.41 45.82 61.72
N LYS A 1030 13.27 44.89 62.23
CA LYS A 1030 14.68 44.57 62.69
C LYS A 1030 14.68 43.01 62.89
N ARG A 1031 15.73 42.17 63.00
CA ARG A 1031 17.21 42.04 62.74
C ARG A 1031 17.51 40.50 62.78
N ALA A 1032 18.53 39.90 62.12
CA ALA A 1032 19.99 39.79 62.46
C ALA A 1032 20.30 39.14 63.84
N PRO A 1033 21.41 38.36 64.05
CA PRO A 1033 22.82 38.68 63.67
C PRO A 1033 23.68 37.44 63.20
N PRO A 1034 25.04 37.39 63.27
CA PRO A 1034 25.95 38.09 62.33
C PRO A 1034 27.22 37.33 61.82
N ARG A 1035 27.81 37.88 60.74
CA ARG A 1035 29.23 38.28 60.48
C ARG A 1035 30.26 38.26 61.64
N ASP A 1036 31.60 38.25 61.46
CA ASP A 1036 32.53 38.22 60.28
C ASP A 1036 34.00 37.95 60.75
N ARG A 1037 34.90 37.60 59.80
CA ARG A 1037 36.14 38.33 59.38
C ARG A 1037 37.51 37.58 59.31
N ASN A 1038 38.34 38.08 58.38
CA ASN A 1038 39.76 37.79 58.04
C ASN A 1038 39.98 36.50 57.20
N THR A 1039 40.77 36.47 56.11
CA THR A 1039 41.54 37.51 55.36
C THR A 1039 41.86 37.01 53.92
N GLU A 1040 42.03 37.93 52.95
CA GLU A 1040 42.88 37.93 51.72
C GLU A 1040 43.14 36.63 50.88
N SER A 1041 43.25 36.62 49.53
CA SER A 1041 43.21 37.64 48.45
C SER A 1041 42.97 37.00 47.04
N SER A 1042 42.77 37.82 45.98
CA SER A 1042 43.06 37.57 44.52
C SER A 1042 42.39 36.40 43.76
N GLU A 1043 41.99 36.47 42.47
CA GLU A 1043 41.88 37.55 41.45
C GLU A 1043 41.00 37.10 40.23
N GLN A 1044 40.22 38.03 39.62
CA GLN A 1044 39.83 38.23 38.17
C GLN A 1044 39.34 37.05 37.27
N THR A 1045 38.47 37.17 36.23
CA THR A 1045 37.69 38.24 35.50
C THR A 1045 36.46 37.57 34.79
N SER A 1046 35.21 38.10 34.77
CA SER A 1046 34.50 39.04 33.81
C SER A 1046 34.20 38.46 32.39
N GLU A 1047 33.17 38.82 31.58
CA GLU A 1047 31.98 39.76 31.53
C GLU A 1047 30.69 38.95 31.10
N ASP A 1048 29.40 39.35 31.15
CA ASP A 1048 28.58 40.52 30.72
C ASP A 1048 28.42 40.68 29.16
N GLU A 1049 27.36 41.22 28.50
CA GLU A 1049 26.39 42.32 28.78
C GLU A 1049 24.96 42.22 28.11
N GLU A 1050 24.01 43.06 28.62
CA GLU A 1050 22.95 43.93 28.02
C GLU A 1050 22.07 43.54 26.78
N ILE A 1051 20.71 43.61 26.80
CA ILE A 1051 19.69 44.72 26.74
C ILE A 1051 19.36 45.30 25.32
N VAL A 1052 18.05 45.37 24.96
CA VAL A 1052 17.29 46.55 24.43
C VAL A 1052 15.85 46.20 23.99
N LYS A 1053 14.88 47.09 24.27
CA LYS A 1053 13.55 47.21 23.59
C LYS A 1053 13.09 48.67 23.55
N PRO A 1054 12.46 49.14 22.45
CA PRO A 1054 11.50 50.24 22.58
C PRO A 1054 10.22 50.17 21.70
N LYS A 1055 9.08 50.59 22.30
CA LYS A 1055 7.92 51.33 21.72
C LYS A 1055 7.17 50.69 20.52
N GLN A 1056 5.88 50.32 20.62
CA GLN A 1056 4.64 51.13 20.82
C GLN A 1056 4.31 52.19 19.73
N ALA A 1057 3.25 51.95 18.93
CA ALA A 1057 2.08 52.85 18.67
C ALA A 1057 1.28 52.35 17.44
N LYS A 1058 0.05 51.82 17.57
CA LYS A 1058 -1.26 52.48 17.76
C LYS A 1058 -1.89 53.21 16.53
N LYS A 1059 -2.70 52.43 15.79
CA LYS A 1059 -4.12 52.71 15.45
C LYS A 1059 -4.52 53.79 14.42
N ARG A 1060 -5.33 53.31 13.46
CA ARG A 1060 -6.52 53.96 12.82
C ARG A 1060 -6.22 55.03 11.74
N LYS A 1061 -7.10 55.27 10.75
CA LYS A 1061 -8.53 54.87 10.61
C LYS A 1061 -8.98 54.73 9.13
N LYS A 1062 -10.02 53.91 8.92
CA LYS A 1062 -10.84 53.73 7.69
C LYS A 1062 -11.14 55.00 6.88
N ILE A 1063 -11.35 54.82 5.57
CA ILE A 1063 -12.58 55.16 4.80
C ILE A 1063 -12.70 54.19 3.60
N ASN A 1064 -13.92 53.83 3.20
CA ASN A 1064 -14.25 53.12 1.95
C ASN A 1064 -15.24 53.97 1.12
N PRO A 1065 -15.12 53.94 -0.21
CA PRO A 1065 -16.18 53.57 -1.16
C PRO A 1065 -15.92 52.14 -1.68
N VAL A 1066 -16.87 51.28 -2.11
CA VAL A 1066 -18.09 51.41 -2.94
C VAL A 1066 -17.77 51.61 -4.43
N GLY A 1067 -17.99 50.57 -5.24
CA GLY A 1067 -18.02 50.67 -6.72
C GLY A 1067 -17.79 49.33 -7.46
N SER A 1068 -18.67 49.05 -8.43
CA SER A 1068 -18.52 48.27 -9.69
C SER A 1068 -17.74 46.94 -9.75
N ASP A 1069 -18.50 45.87 -10.06
CA ASP A 1069 -18.50 45.10 -11.33
C ASP A 1069 -17.20 44.50 -11.94
N THR A 1070 -17.34 43.26 -12.44
CA THR A 1070 -16.66 42.58 -13.59
C THR A 1070 -15.14 42.75 -13.81
N ASP A 1071 -14.34 41.69 -14.02
CA ASP A 1071 -14.65 40.29 -14.43
C ASP A 1071 -14.05 39.22 -13.49
#